data_AF-A0A1B7YHH0-F1
#
_entry.id   AF-A0A1B7YHH0-F1
#
_cell.length_a   1.000
_cell.length_b   1.000
_cell.length_c   1.000
_cell.angle_alpha   90.00
_cell.angle_beta   90.00
_cell.angle_gamma   90.00
#
_symmetry.space_group_name_H-M   'P 1'
#
loop_
_entity.id
_entity.type
_entity.pdbx_description
1 polymer ?
#
loop_
_entity_poly.entity_id
_entity_poly.type
_entity_poly.pdbx_seq_one_letter_code
_entity_poly.pdbx_strand_id
1 'polypeptide(L)'
;MGATSHFVVKKTDHPGSTRREIEQEPNWGSGHNHRIGFKNRDNRVPGYVAEAKGKLSALHQRMDGGDLVNFEDVIKAQEDLSLRHPENRSVGWRYVLDVTEDWVKYGQRWPANLEAEKKKKEAEDVEKKKVEADKGKRNDHPSTPPDTPVEDSQPKGDGDKEKPEDKYSPQELALLRALENESEYIRNLEINDGKRVSPQKSHRQQVSIDEADQFTPDNWLPRSQDLIRLTGKHPLNAEPRLTKLFDAGLVTPNELHYVRNHGPVPRLLWEFHEIDVEHGALVLSMDRLKNDFEAINIPVFLACDGMRRKELNLIRKSKGFNWGPGAGSCAYWKGPLLRDILLEAGIPGRRLRADQRYWVNFEGADELSEGKYATSIPFEYAMDPMNDVILAYEMNDVPLPPDHGYPVRVIIPGYVGGRNVKWLKRVWISEQENDSHYHVWDNRVLPSFITDMDSAFAEAMFRHPSTACNEQNLNSVIVRPEQGERISLVDAGGGGGGGGGGHKTYRIRGYAYDGGGHEVQRVEVSLDGGESWLYCVRTFPDAPVRHGNKFWTWLHWHVDVPLSHLIQAREVKVRCFNVFKNTQPERPAWNLMGMMNNCWYTVRSEIVDDANGGGGDTHVLFRHPTEPGTGDGGWMKESVVNQIEAAKRDAGTPQKQFTREEVEKHDKEDDCWIVVDGKVYDATSVMAWHPGGKAPIMAHAGRLHQETTEEFDSIHDGLAYEKLQECLLGVVTDKARNFIKKNAEKEAAEKAKGDVDEKRALKKHRWIPTKLVDRKTLSDDTFSYTFRLPDRQAVLGLGTCQHVFIGFHLHDKMLVRSYTPTRPILPAPQDAPSEIPEPRDGDGDGDEGNRKHGPADGDGTFELVVKTYFPDARQPGGAISNILHNLPIGGEVEIRGPTGEITYEGNGRFVIDGEERVFRRVSLVLGGSGVTPGYSFIARIVAAGGDETEVRVVDANKAERDILLRDELDGFARESGGRLGITHVLSHPSDEWKGLKGHVDEKVLKESLFPPSGDSAVFLCGPPTMIQKAVLPALKDWGYEEDKNVFGF
;
A
#
# COMPACT_ATOMS: atom_id res chain seq x y z
N MET A 1 -24.34 -32.61 16.05
CA MET A 1 -23.42 -32.41 17.19
C MET A 1 -22.01 -32.69 16.68
N GLY A 2 -21.22 -31.65 16.44
CA GLY A 2 -19.77 -31.77 16.23
C GLY A 2 -19.05 -31.20 17.45
N ALA A 3 -17.86 -31.72 17.78
CA ALA A 3 -17.11 -31.21 18.93
C ALA A 3 -16.42 -29.89 18.57
N THR A 4 -16.88 -28.78 19.13
CA THR A 4 -16.15 -27.51 19.13
C THR A 4 -14.86 -27.68 19.91
N SER A 5 -13.72 -27.69 19.23
CA SER A 5 -12.41 -27.58 19.85
C SER A 5 -12.27 -26.20 20.47
N HIS A 6 -12.50 -26.08 21.78
CA HIS A 6 -12.33 -24.82 22.49
C HIS A 6 -10.89 -24.31 22.33
N PHE A 7 -10.73 -23.16 21.67
CA PHE A 7 -9.45 -22.46 21.54
C PHE A 7 -9.10 -21.82 22.90
N VAL A 8 -8.31 -22.55 23.70
CA VAL A 8 -7.88 -22.14 25.04
C VAL A 8 -6.59 -21.33 24.93
N VAL A 9 -6.66 -20.04 25.26
CA VAL A 9 -5.47 -19.20 25.45
C VAL A 9 -4.67 -19.73 26.64
N LYS A 10 -3.35 -19.84 26.46
CA LYS A 10 -2.38 -20.10 27.51
C LYS A 10 -1.47 -18.88 27.61
N LYS A 11 -1.59 -18.17 28.73
CA LYS A 11 -0.81 -16.97 29.02
C LYS A 11 0.27 -17.29 30.05
N THR A 12 1.49 -16.85 29.78
CA THR A 12 2.61 -16.93 30.72
C THR A 12 2.54 -15.75 31.68
N ASP A 13 2.29 -16.00 32.97
CA ASP A 13 2.24 -14.88 33.93
C ASP A 13 3.62 -14.22 34.10
N HIS A 14 3.65 -12.90 33.94
CA HIS A 14 4.84 -12.06 33.94
C HIS A 14 4.74 -10.99 35.04
N PRO A 15 5.81 -10.67 35.80
CA PRO A 15 5.77 -9.63 36.83
C PRO A 15 5.42 -8.22 36.33
N GLY A 16 5.79 -7.89 35.09
CA GLY A 16 5.89 -6.49 34.64
C GLY A 16 7.17 -5.82 35.15
N SER A 17 7.61 -4.75 34.48
CA SER A 17 8.84 -4.04 34.79
C SER A 17 8.82 -3.48 36.22
N THR A 18 9.99 -3.45 36.88
CA THR A 18 10.15 -2.81 38.19
C THR A 18 9.99 -1.30 38.08
N ARG A 19 9.62 -0.68 39.22
CA ARG A 19 9.74 0.77 39.42
C ARG A 19 11.08 1.34 38.92
N ARG A 20 12.19 0.66 39.21
CA ARG A 20 13.54 1.13 38.88
C ARG A 20 13.78 1.16 37.37
N GLU A 21 13.34 0.14 36.64
CA GLU A 21 13.43 0.13 35.16
C GLU A 21 12.56 1.24 34.56
N ILE A 22 11.34 1.42 35.05
CA ILE A 22 10.44 2.49 34.58
C ILE A 22 11.01 3.89 34.88
N GLU A 23 11.63 4.09 36.06
CA GLU A 23 12.31 5.33 36.41
C GLU A 23 13.57 5.56 35.55
N GLN A 24 14.37 4.51 35.29
CA GLN A 24 15.63 4.56 34.53
C GLN A 24 15.49 4.48 33.00
N GLU A 25 14.31 4.10 32.47
CA GLU A 25 14.02 4.01 31.02
C GLU A 25 14.43 5.32 30.30
N PRO A 26 15.24 5.28 29.23
CA PRO A 26 15.74 6.46 28.54
C PRO A 26 14.64 7.40 28.02
N ASN A 27 14.99 8.68 27.86
CA ASN A 27 14.17 9.57 27.04
C ASN A 27 14.49 9.32 25.56
N TRP A 28 13.73 8.42 24.94
CA TRP A 28 13.81 8.04 23.52
C TRP A 28 13.57 9.21 22.53
N GLY A 29 13.30 10.42 23.03
CA GLY A 29 13.17 11.62 22.21
C GLY A 29 14.48 12.12 21.57
N SER A 30 15.65 11.66 22.03
CA SER A 30 16.99 12.13 21.59
C SER A 30 18.10 11.08 21.78
N GLY A 31 18.07 9.97 21.02
CA GLY A 31 19.11 8.94 21.03
C GLY A 31 18.89 7.86 19.95
N HIS A 32 19.97 7.22 19.49
CA HIS A 32 19.99 6.36 18.30
C HIS A 32 19.29 5.00 18.49
N ASN A 33 18.93 4.38 17.36
CA ASN A 33 18.38 3.03 17.25
C ASN A 33 19.13 2.29 16.11
N HIS A 34 20.18 1.50 16.40
CA HIS A 34 20.75 0.54 15.42
C HIS A 34 21.39 -0.67 16.09
N ARG A 35 21.01 -1.88 15.64
CA ARG A 35 21.74 -3.15 15.84
C ARG A 35 21.52 -4.06 14.63
N ILE A 36 22.54 -4.83 14.25
CA ILE A 36 22.64 -5.48 12.93
C ILE A 36 22.41 -7.00 13.01
N GLY A 37 21.47 -7.52 12.19
CA GLY A 37 21.29 -8.94 11.86
C GLY A 37 20.34 -9.75 12.77
N PHE A 38 19.87 -10.96 12.41
CA PHE A 38 20.00 -11.74 11.16
C PHE A 38 18.87 -12.82 11.04
N LYS A 39 17.95 -12.67 10.07
CA LYS A 39 17.16 -13.71 9.35
C LYS A 39 16.17 -14.66 10.10
N ASN A 40 15.28 -15.23 9.27
CA ASN A 40 13.97 -15.86 9.58
C ASN A 40 14.01 -17.39 9.82
N ARG A 41 12.90 -17.97 10.32
CA ARG A 41 12.60 -19.43 10.27
C ARG A 41 11.09 -19.76 10.39
N ASP A 42 10.21 -19.03 9.70
CA ASP A 42 8.75 -19.13 9.86
C ASP A 42 8.12 -20.34 9.15
N ASN A 43 7.79 -21.39 9.91
CA ASN A 43 7.40 -22.70 9.35
C ASN A 43 5.88 -22.84 9.13
N ARG A 44 5.32 -22.19 8.08
CA ARG A 44 3.93 -22.37 7.60
C ARG A 44 3.80 -22.29 6.08
N VAL A 45 2.75 -22.92 5.52
CA VAL A 45 2.45 -23.01 4.07
C VAL A 45 0.97 -22.73 3.81
N PRO A 46 0.64 -21.77 2.91
CA PRO A 46 -0.67 -21.65 2.24
C PRO A 46 -0.55 -21.58 0.70
N GLY A 47 -1.65 -21.77 -0.05
CA GLY A 47 -1.78 -21.37 -1.46
C GLY A 47 -1.15 -22.32 -2.50
N TYR A 48 -1.88 -23.33 -2.99
CA TYR A 48 -1.35 -24.29 -3.99
C TYR A 48 -1.98 -24.09 -5.38
N VAL A 49 -1.56 -23.04 -6.09
CA VAL A 49 -2.00 -22.79 -7.49
C VAL A 49 -1.48 -23.90 -8.40
N ALA A 50 -2.36 -24.85 -8.71
CA ALA A 50 -1.98 -26.01 -9.51
C ALA A 50 -1.71 -25.63 -10.99
N GLU A 51 -0.65 -26.24 -11.54
CA GLU A 51 -0.42 -26.51 -12.97
C GLU A 51 0.68 -25.73 -13.74
N ALA A 52 1.76 -25.32 -13.07
CA ALA A 52 3.10 -25.22 -13.69
C ALA A 52 3.80 -26.61 -13.82
N LYS A 53 3.01 -27.69 -13.97
CA LYS A 53 3.35 -29.03 -13.45
C LYS A 53 4.44 -29.82 -14.17
N GLY A 54 4.89 -29.43 -15.36
CA GLY A 54 5.88 -30.20 -16.12
C GLY A 54 7.26 -30.27 -15.45
N LYS A 55 7.97 -29.12 -15.38
CA LYS A 55 9.37 -29.06 -14.93
C LYS A 55 9.53 -28.87 -13.42
N LEU A 56 8.66 -28.05 -12.80
CA LEU A 56 8.76 -27.78 -11.36
C LEU A 56 8.38 -29.01 -10.51
N SER A 57 7.48 -29.86 -10.99
CA SER A 57 7.19 -31.15 -10.33
C SER A 57 8.38 -32.11 -10.42
N ALA A 58 9.10 -32.13 -11.55
CA ALA A 58 10.32 -32.92 -11.70
C ALA A 58 11.45 -32.44 -10.75
N LEU A 59 11.57 -31.15 -10.47
CA LEU A 59 12.50 -30.63 -9.45
C LEU A 59 12.11 -31.08 -8.03
N HIS A 60 10.82 -31.06 -7.68
CA HIS A 60 10.36 -31.62 -6.40
C HIS A 60 10.64 -33.13 -6.29
N GLN A 61 10.38 -33.90 -7.34
CA GLN A 61 10.68 -35.35 -7.37
C GLN A 61 12.18 -35.65 -7.29
N ARG A 62 13.05 -34.80 -7.86
CA ARG A 62 14.51 -34.88 -7.66
C ARG A 62 14.88 -34.67 -6.19
N MET A 63 14.32 -33.63 -5.55
CA MET A 63 14.56 -33.34 -4.13
C MET A 63 14.08 -34.48 -3.21
N ASP A 64 12.90 -35.04 -3.48
CA ASP A 64 12.39 -36.22 -2.75
C ASP A 64 13.28 -37.47 -2.95
N GLY A 65 13.95 -37.57 -4.11
CA GLY A 65 14.99 -38.56 -4.40
C GLY A 65 16.34 -38.30 -3.72
N GLY A 66 16.53 -37.12 -3.10
CA GLY A 66 17.75 -36.74 -2.37
C GLY A 66 18.71 -35.80 -3.11
N ASP A 67 18.37 -35.31 -4.30
CA ASP A 67 19.13 -34.24 -4.96
C ASP A 67 19.01 -32.92 -4.20
N LEU A 68 20.03 -32.07 -4.33
CA LEU A 68 19.97 -30.66 -3.91
C LEU A 68 19.52 -29.79 -5.09
N VAL A 69 18.59 -28.86 -4.83
CA VAL A 69 17.99 -27.97 -5.84
C VAL A 69 18.23 -26.52 -5.44
N ASN A 70 18.69 -25.69 -6.39
CA ASN A 70 19.09 -24.31 -6.14
C ASN A 70 18.32 -23.29 -7.00
N PHE A 71 18.55 -21.98 -6.79
CA PHE A 71 17.83 -20.92 -7.52
C PHE A 71 18.01 -20.98 -9.05
N GLU A 72 19.17 -21.42 -9.53
CA GLU A 72 19.43 -21.60 -10.96
C GLU A 72 18.56 -22.71 -11.58
N ASP A 73 18.41 -23.86 -10.89
CA ASP A 73 17.51 -24.94 -11.32
C ASP A 73 16.07 -24.40 -11.49
N VAL A 74 15.59 -23.64 -10.50
CA VAL A 74 14.21 -23.11 -10.47
C VAL A 74 13.98 -22.09 -11.58
N ILE A 75 14.89 -21.12 -11.75
CA ILE A 75 14.78 -20.07 -12.79
C ILE A 75 14.82 -20.70 -14.20
N LYS A 76 15.58 -21.78 -14.41
CA LYS A 76 15.64 -22.49 -15.70
C LYS A 76 14.46 -23.45 -15.92
N ALA A 77 13.75 -23.84 -14.86
CA ALA A 77 12.56 -24.68 -14.92
C ALA A 77 11.25 -23.89 -15.11
N GLN A 78 11.16 -22.69 -14.55
CA GLN A 78 10.00 -21.79 -14.66
C GLN A 78 10.21 -20.80 -15.82
N GLU A 79 9.24 -20.75 -16.74
CA GLU A 79 9.33 -19.89 -17.93
C GLU A 79 8.60 -18.55 -17.72
N ASP A 80 9.24 -17.43 -18.06
CA ASP A 80 8.61 -16.12 -17.98
C ASP A 80 7.71 -15.84 -19.20
N LEU A 81 6.43 -16.19 -19.05
CA LEU A 81 5.40 -15.93 -20.06
C LEU A 81 5.10 -14.43 -20.24
N SER A 82 5.45 -13.55 -19.30
CA SER A 82 5.17 -12.11 -19.43
C SER A 82 6.06 -11.42 -20.47
N LEU A 83 7.25 -11.98 -20.73
CA LEU A 83 8.12 -11.56 -21.83
C LEU A 83 7.69 -12.13 -23.20
N ARG A 84 6.79 -13.13 -23.23
CA ARG A 84 6.26 -13.73 -24.48
C ARG A 84 4.89 -13.22 -24.88
N HIS A 85 4.02 -13.01 -23.89
CA HIS A 85 2.62 -12.62 -24.08
C HIS A 85 2.28 -11.35 -23.27
N PRO A 86 3.00 -10.22 -23.47
CA PRO A 86 2.70 -8.98 -22.78
C PRO A 86 1.29 -8.45 -23.08
N GLU A 87 0.71 -8.78 -24.23
CA GLU A 87 -0.66 -8.46 -24.63
C GLU A 87 -1.73 -9.08 -23.70
N ASN A 88 -1.40 -10.19 -23.04
CA ASN A 88 -2.27 -10.87 -22.10
C ASN A 88 -2.14 -10.34 -20.66
N ARG A 89 -1.38 -9.25 -20.41
CA ARG A 89 -1.08 -8.76 -19.05
C ARG A 89 -1.50 -7.30 -18.85
N SER A 90 -1.93 -6.97 -17.63
CA SER A 90 -2.10 -5.57 -17.23
C SER A 90 -0.74 -4.91 -17.00
N VAL A 91 -0.66 -3.59 -17.13
CA VAL A 91 0.49 -2.82 -16.61
C VAL A 91 0.64 -3.11 -15.11
N GLY A 92 1.89 -3.22 -14.66
CA GLY A 92 2.22 -3.59 -13.28
C GLY A 92 2.31 -5.10 -13.03
N TRP A 93 2.14 -5.95 -14.04
CA TRP A 93 2.42 -7.39 -13.88
C TRP A 93 3.88 -7.63 -13.47
N ARG A 94 4.13 -8.68 -12.67
CA ARG A 94 5.46 -9.07 -12.19
C ARG A 94 5.78 -10.54 -12.39
N TYR A 95 7.05 -10.81 -12.66
CA TYR A 95 7.61 -12.14 -12.56
C TYR A 95 7.91 -12.48 -11.10
N VAL A 96 7.42 -13.64 -10.64
CA VAL A 96 7.58 -14.17 -9.28
C VAL A 96 7.99 -15.62 -9.42
N LEU A 97 9.00 -16.06 -8.67
CA LEU A 97 9.36 -17.48 -8.62
C LEU A 97 8.43 -18.22 -7.66
N ASP A 98 7.90 -19.36 -8.12
CA ASP A 98 6.91 -20.16 -7.40
C ASP A 98 7.55 -21.09 -6.33
N VAL A 99 8.46 -20.50 -5.54
CA VAL A 99 9.20 -21.12 -4.43
C VAL A 99 9.50 -20.06 -3.36
N THR A 100 9.86 -20.48 -2.14
CA THR A 100 10.29 -19.59 -1.05
C THR A 100 11.82 -19.65 -0.84
N GLU A 101 12.46 -18.60 -0.30
CA GLU A 101 13.91 -18.66 0.03
C GLU A 101 14.20 -19.79 1.04
N ASP A 102 13.26 -20.02 1.95
CA ASP A 102 13.37 -20.98 3.04
C ASP A 102 13.27 -22.44 2.53
N TRP A 103 12.49 -22.72 1.48
CA TRP A 103 12.48 -24.03 0.82
C TRP A 103 13.82 -24.34 0.16
N VAL A 104 14.42 -23.39 -0.57
CA VAL A 104 15.72 -23.57 -1.24
C VAL A 104 16.86 -23.75 -0.22
N LYS A 105 16.83 -23.01 0.90
CA LYS A 105 17.98 -22.93 1.83
C LYS A 105 17.87 -23.76 3.10
N TYR A 106 16.68 -23.89 3.67
CA TYR A 106 16.48 -24.41 5.02
C TYR A 106 15.65 -25.70 5.06
N GLY A 107 14.73 -25.89 4.10
CA GLY A 107 13.97 -27.14 3.94
C GLY A 107 14.80 -28.34 3.49
N GLN A 108 15.92 -28.10 2.80
CA GLN A 108 16.83 -29.14 2.30
C GLN A 108 17.93 -29.49 3.32
N ARG A 109 18.44 -30.74 3.25
CA ARG A 109 19.46 -31.31 4.17
C ARG A 109 20.88 -30.82 3.90
N TRP A 110 21.06 -29.51 3.73
CA TRP A 110 22.38 -28.88 3.65
C TRP A 110 23.20 -29.17 4.92
N PRO A 111 24.50 -29.55 4.81
CA PRO A 111 25.33 -29.87 5.97
C PRO A 111 25.35 -28.78 7.06
N ALA A 112 25.33 -27.50 6.65
CA ALA A 112 25.34 -26.35 7.56
C ALA A 112 24.09 -26.25 8.45
N ASN A 113 22.91 -26.72 7.98
CA ASN A 113 21.66 -26.62 8.74
C ASN A 113 21.66 -27.54 9.97
N LEU A 114 22.37 -28.67 9.91
CA LEU A 114 22.42 -29.71 10.96
C LEU A 114 23.23 -29.29 12.20
N GLU A 115 24.09 -28.27 12.09
CA GLU A 115 24.90 -27.79 13.22
C GLU A 115 24.19 -26.75 14.10
N ALA A 116 23.28 -25.96 13.50
CA ALA A 116 22.64 -24.83 14.18
C ALA A 116 21.66 -25.28 15.29
N GLU A 117 20.90 -26.36 15.07
CA GLU A 117 19.82 -26.79 15.97
C GLU A 117 20.30 -27.23 17.35
N LYS A 118 21.58 -27.61 17.49
CA LYS A 118 22.15 -28.03 18.78
C LYS A 118 22.27 -26.89 19.79
N LYS A 119 22.31 -25.61 19.36
CA LYS A 119 22.65 -24.47 20.22
C LYS A 119 21.47 -23.74 20.87
N LYS A 120 20.22 -23.89 20.37
CA LYS A 120 19.08 -23.11 20.92
C LYS A 120 18.63 -23.58 22.33
N LYS A 121 18.90 -24.83 22.70
CA LYS A 121 18.30 -25.50 23.88
C LYS A 121 18.90 -25.15 25.26
N GLU A 122 19.90 -24.29 25.34
CA GLU A 122 20.71 -24.09 26.56
C GLU A 122 20.44 -22.76 27.28
N ALA A 123 19.45 -21.96 26.84
CA ALA A 123 19.35 -20.54 27.17
C ALA A 123 18.12 -20.07 27.98
N GLU A 124 17.12 -20.93 28.23
CA GLU A 124 15.76 -20.48 28.62
C GLU A 124 15.45 -20.52 30.14
N ASP A 125 16.37 -21.02 30.98
CA ASP A 125 16.09 -21.34 32.40
C ASP A 125 16.12 -20.14 33.39
N VAL A 126 16.48 -18.93 32.95
CA VAL A 126 16.82 -17.82 33.87
C VAL A 126 16.29 -16.45 33.44
N GLU A 127 15.02 -16.15 33.73
CA GLU A 127 14.59 -14.86 34.36
C GLU A 127 13.09 -14.80 34.70
N LYS A 128 12.73 -14.76 36.00
CA LYS A 128 11.41 -14.32 36.51
C LYS A 128 11.51 -13.80 37.94
N LYS A 129 11.43 -12.48 38.18
CA LYS A 129 11.20 -11.87 39.53
C LYS A 129 10.93 -10.34 39.53
N LYS A 130 9.64 -9.96 39.66
CA LYS A 130 9.10 -8.67 40.21
C LYS A 130 9.35 -7.38 39.39
N VAL A 131 8.67 -6.22 39.51
CA VAL A 131 7.26 -5.76 39.84
C VAL A 131 7.24 -4.24 40.23
N GLU A 132 6.56 -3.40 39.43
CA GLU A 132 5.62 -2.25 39.69
C GLU A 132 5.94 -0.91 40.45
N ALA A 133 5.14 0.14 40.08
CA ALA A 133 4.57 1.30 40.84
C ALA A 133 5.42 2.61 41.06
N ASP A 134 4.93 3.88 41.02
CA ASP A 134 3.56 4.46 40.95
C ASP A 134 3.46 6.00 40.57
N LYS A 135 2.21 6.53 40.43
CA LYS A 135 1.60 7.93 40.32
C LYS A 135 2.39 9.19 40.82
N GLY A 136 2.08 10.49 40.55
CA GLY A 136 0.99 11.32 39.92
C GLY A 136 1.27 12.85 40.19
N LYS A 137 0.49 13.94 39.92
CA LYS A 137 -0.85 14.27 39.31
C LYS A 137 -0.89 15.71 38.66
N ARG A 138 -1.82 16.67 38.99
CA ARG A 138 -2.00 18.00 38.28
C ARG A 138 -2.69 19.19 39.05
N ASN A 139 -2.52 20.40 38.46
CA ASN A 139 -2.93 21.83 38.63
C ASN A 139 -4.35 22.27 39.14
N ASP A 140 -4.54 23.61 39.29
CA ASP A 140 -5.83 24.34 39.41
C ASP A 140 -5.84 25.80 38.80
N HIS A 141 -7.00 26.52 38.79
CA HIS A 141 -7.36 27.79 38.05
C HIS A 141 -7.42 29.10 38.94
N PRO A 142 -8.15 30.26 38.70
CA PRO A 142 -8.95 30.87 37.57
C PRO A 142 -8.89 32.44 37.30
N SER A 143 -9.67 32.92 36.29
CA SER A 143 -10.55 34.16 36.26
C SER A 143 -10.13 35.59 35.73
N THR A 144 -11.18 36.37 35.32
CA THR A 144 -11.33 37.61 34.49
C THR A 144 -12.15 38.73 35.22
N PRO A 145 -12.79 39.82 34.65
CA PRO A 145 -12.68 40.64 33.40
C PRO A 145 -12.40 42.15 33.76
N PRO A 146 -13.02 43.28 33.25
CA PRO A 146 -13.69 43.73 31.99
C PRO A 146 -12.96 44.99 31.36
N ASP A 147 -13.47 46.05 30.67
CA ASP A 147 -14.82 46.61 30.30
C ASP A 147 -14.77 47.56 29.03
N THR A 148 -15.62 48.62 28.94
CA THR A 148 -16.05 49.44 27.76
C THR A 148 -16.11 50.98 28.08
N PRO A 149 -16.85 51.97 27.45
CA PRO A 149 -17.67 52.06 26.19
C PRO A 149 -17.61 53.42 25.35
N VAL A 150 -18.44 53.54 24.26
CA VAL A 150 -18.99 54.76 23.52
C VAL A 150 -18.04 55.83 22.89
N GLU A 151 -18.38 56.86 22.05
CA GLU A 151 -19.54 57.46 21.25
C GLU A 151 -18.90 58.45 20.19
N ASP A 152 -19.48 59.11 19.15
CA ASP A 152 -20.75 59.18 18.37
C ASP A 152 -20.53 59.93 16.99
N SER A 153 -21.51 59.90 16.06
CA SER A 153 -22.13 61.09 15.36
C SER A 153 -22.33 61.08 13.81
N GLN A 154 -23.29 61.90 13.33
CA GLN A 154 -23.90 61.98 11.97
C GLN A 154 -23.44 63.25 11.15
N PRO A 155 -24.00 63.76 9.99
CA PRO A 155 -25.26 63.43 9.24
C PRO A 155 -25.41 63.68 7.68
N LYS A 156 -26.56 63.19 7.13
CA LYS A 156 -27.44 63.72 6.03
C LYS A 156 -27.01 63.95 4.55
N GLY A 157 -27.92 63.59 3.62
CA GLY A 157 -28.04 64.10 2.22
C GLY A 157 -29.13 63.37 1.39
N ASP A 158 -29.91 64.07 0.55
CA ASP A 158 -31.09 63.54 -0.20
C ASP A 158 -30.83 63.23 -1.70
N GLY A 159 -31.65 62.34 -2.30
CA GLY A 159 -31.74 62.12 -3.76
C GLY A 159 -32.74 61.01 -4.16
N ASP A 160 -33.65 61.27 -5.11
CA ASP A 160 -34.87 60.45 -5.37
C ASP A 160 -35.00 59.95 -6.83
N LYS A 161 -35.31 58.64 -7.02
CA LYS A 161 -36.33 58.04 -7.94
C LYS A 161 -36.14 56.55 -8.24
N GLU A 162 -37.26 55.82 -8.31
CA GLU A 162 -37.36 54.39 -8.70
C GLU A 162 -37.91 54.16 -10.14
N LYS A 163 -37.78 52.91 -10.61
CA LYS A 163 -38.75 52.04 -11.34
C LYS A 163 -38.38 51.58 -12.77
N PRO A 164 -38.81 50.36 -13.18
CA PRO A 164 -38.96 49.12 -12.39
C PRO A 164 -38.53 47.83 -13.14
N GLU A 165 -38.81 46.67 -12.53
CA GLU A 165 -38.96 45.33 -13.15
C GLU A 165 -37.74 44.68 -13.81
N ASP A 166 -37.13 43.74 -13.07
CA ASP A 166 -36.58 42.50 -13.61
C ASP A 166 -37.10 41.33 -12.75
N LYS A 167 -37.43 40.19 -13.37
CA LYS A 167 -38.35 39.19 -12.75
C LYS A 167 -37.71 37.88 -12.29
N TYR A 168 -36.44 37.65 -12.66
CA TYR A 168 -35.64 36.49 -12.29
C TYR A 168 -34.18 36.92 -12.14
N SER A 169 -33.46 36.34 -11.19
CA SER A 169 -32.03 36.54 -11.04
C SER A 169 -31.23 35.88 -12.17
N PRO A 170 -29.98 36.31 -12.43
CA PRO A 170 -29.08 35.63 -13.37
C PRO A 170 -28.86 34.14 -13.03
N GLN A 171 -28.93 33.78 -11.75
CA GLN A 171 -28.81 32.41 -11.25
C GLN A 171 -30.05 31.56 -11.63
N GLU A 172 -31.26 32.09 -11.47
CA GLU A 172 -32.49 31.42 -11.91
C GLU A 172 -32.54 31.25 -13.43
N LEU A 173 -32.07 32.25 -14.19
CA LEU A 173 -31.94 32.16 -15.65
C LEU A 173 -30.88 31.14 -16.10
N ALA A 174 -29.81 30.95 -15.33
CA ALA A 174 -28.81 29.91 -15.59
C ALA A 174 -29.38 28.51 -15.30
N LEU A 175 -30.10 28.33 -14.18
CA LEU A 175 -30.78 27.08 -13.83
C LEU A 175 -31.85 26.70 -14.86
N LEU A 176 -32.66 27.67 -15.33
CA LEU A 176 -33.68 27.45 -16.35
C LEU A 176 -33.06 26.87 -17.64
N ARG A 177 -31.99 27.49 -18.15
CA ARG A 177 -31.29 27.00 -19.35
C ARG A 177 -30.66 25.63 -19.15
N ALA A 178 -30.15 25.34 -17.96
CA ALA A 178 -29.61 24.01 -17.65
C ALA A 178 -30.72 22.94 -17.65
N LEU A 179 -31.90 23.24 -17.08
CA LEU A 179 -33.08 22.38 -17.11
C LEU A 179 -33.63 22.18 -18.54
N GLU A 180 -33.59 23.22 -19.38
CA GLU A 180 -33.98 23.12 -20.80
C GLU A 180 -33.04 22.20 -21.57
N ASN A 181 -31.72 22.41 -21.47
CA ASN A 181 -30.69 21.55 -22.07
C ASN A 181 -30.78 20.10 -21.58
N GLU A 182 -30.99 19.90 -20.27
CA GLU A 182 -31.15 18.57 -19.66
C GLU A 182 -32.42 17.87 -20.18
N SER A 183 -33.53 18.61 -20.34
CA SER A 183 -34.76 18.07 -20.92
C SER A 183 -34.61 17.72 -22.40
N GLU A 184 -33.81 18.46 -23.16
CA GLU A 184 -33.48 18.13 -24.55
C GLU A 184 -32.59 16.88 -24.64
N TYR A 185 -31.53 16.79 -23.82
CA TYR A 185 -30.65 15.60 -23.76
C TYR A 185 -31.44 14.32 -23.43
N ILE A 186 -32.31 14.35 -22.40
CA ILE A 186 -33.12 13.19 -22.02
C ILE A 186 -34.12 12.77 -23.12
N ARG A 187 -34.68 13.72 -23.88
CA ARG A 187 -35.57 13.40 -25.02
C ARG A 187 -34.82 12.78 -26.19
N ASN A 188 -33.57 13.20 -26.41
CA ASN A 188 -32.72 12.78 -27.52
C ASN A 188 -31.71 11.67 -27.13
N LEU A 189 -31.87 11.06 -25.95
CA LEU A 189 -30.94 10.08 -25.39
C LEU A 189 -30.85 8.83 -26.27
N GLU A 190 -29.78 8.72 -27.06
CA GLU A 190 -29.46 7.54 -27.85
C GLU A 190 -29.24 6.28 -26.98
N ILE A 191 -28.98 5.15 -27.63
CA ILE A 191 -28.72 3.87 -26.99
C ILE A 191 -27.24 3.50 -27.16
N ASN A 192 -26.63 2.98 -26.10
CA ASN A 192 -25.35 2.28 -26.19
C ASN A 192 -25.59 0.91 -26.84
N ASP A 193 -24.82 0.58 -27.86
CA ASP A 193 -24.90 -0.66 -28.64
C ASP A 193 -24.01 -1.79 -28.08
N GLY A 194 -23.31 -1.52 -26.98
CA GLY A 194 -22.37 -2.46 -26.36
C GLY A 194 -21.05 -2.60 -27.14
N LYS A 195 -20.75 -1.72 -28.11
CA LYS A 195 -19.53 -1.81 -28.96
C LYS A 195 -18.63 -0.58 -28.85
N ARG A 196 -18.78 0.16 -27.75
CA ARG A 196 -18.03 1.38 -27.44
C ARG A 196 -16.62 1.07 -26.92
N VAL A 197 -15.83 2.13 -26.77
CA VAL A 197 -14.48 2.15 -26.24
C VAL A 197 -14.46 3.14 -25.08
N SER A 198 -13.68 2.86 -24.04
CA SER A 198 -13.53 3.71 -22.87
C SER A 198 -12.89 5.05 -23.22
N PRO A 199 -13.34 6.17 -22.62
CA PRO A 199 -12.66 7.46 -22.75
C PRO A 199 -11.32 7.49 -21.98
N GLN A 200 -11.05 6.50 -21.12
CA GLN A 200 -9.79 6.44 -20.37
C GLN A 200 -8.63 6.00 -21.27
N LYS A 201 -7.72 6.94 -21.53
CA LYS A 201 -6.51 6.70 -22.31
C LYS A 201 -5.52 5.85 -21.52
N SER A 202 -4.66 5.12 -22.22
CA SER A 202 -3.63 4.23 -21.66
C SER A 202 -2.51 4.93 -20.85
N HIS A 203 -2.58 6.24 -20.62
CA HIS A 203 -1.69 7.00 -19.73
C HIS A 203 -2.08 6.81 -18.26
N ARG A 204 -1.72 5.65 -17.73
CA ARG A 204 -1.91 5.27 -16.33
C ARG A 204 -0.98 6.06 -15.41
N GLN A 205 -1.38 6.31 -14.17
CA GLN A 205 -0.46 6.76 -13.11
C GLN A 205 0.66 5.73 -12.91
N GLN A 206 1.82 6.16 -12.42
CA GLN A 206 2.88 5.23 -12.03
C GLN A 206 2.44 4.43 -10.78
N VAL A 207 2.06 3.17 -10.99
CA VAL A 207 1.78 2.23 -9.91
C VAL A 207 3.09 1.66 -9.34
N SER A 208 3.14 1.49 -8.03
CA SER A 208 4.33 1.03 -7.29
C SER A 208 3.93 0.06 -6.17
N ILE A 209 4.83 -0.82 -5.75
CA ILE A 209 4.54 -1.74 -4.63
C ILE A 209 4.85 -1.01 -3.33
N ASP A 210 3.90 -1.06 -2.40
CA ASP A 210 4.05 -0.44 -1.07
C ASP A 210 5.00 -1.28 -0.20
N GLU A 211 5.83 -0.64 0.63
CA GLU A 211 6.67 -1.40 1.56
C GLU A 211 5.83 -2.22 2.57
N ALA A 212 4.58 -1.85 2.82
CA ALA A 212 3.62 -2.64 3.57
C ALA A 212 3.32 -4.02 2.94
N ASP A 213 3.37 -4.11 1.60
CA ASP A 213 3.08 -5.36 0.86
C ASP A 213 4.33 -6.25 0.68
N GLN A 214 5.54 -5.78 1.00
CA GLN A 214 6.80 -6.51 0.70
C GLN A 214 6.92 -7.89 1.38
N PHE A 215 6.16 -8.14 2.46
CA PHE A 215 6.12 -9.40 3.21
C PHE A 215 4.74 -10.07 3.17
N THR A 216 3.89 -9.72 2.21
CA THR A 216 2.57 -10.35 2.01
C THR A 216 2.55 -11.22 0.75
N PRO A 217 1.53 -12.09 0.57
CA PRO A 217 1.32 -12.80 -0.70
C PRO A 217 1.11 -11.85 -1.90
N ASP A 218 0.72 -10.59 -1.65
CA ASP A 218 0.52 -9.56 -2.66
C ASP A 218 1.82 -8.79 -3.00
N ASN A 219 3.01 -9.24 -2.54
CA ASN A 219 4.32 -8.56 -2.72
C ASN A 219 4.77 -8.32 -4.18
N TRP A 220 3.96 -8.71 -5.15
CA TRP A 220 4.15 -8.65 -6.59
C TRP A 220 3.18 -7.67 -7.29
N LEU A 221 2.28 -7.03 -6.56
CA LEU A 221 1.13 -6.29 -7.12
C LEU A 221 1.22 -4.78 -6.85
N PRO A 222 1.70 -3.96 -7.82
CA PRO A 222 1.82 -2.51 -7.67
C PRO A 222 0.46 -1.80 -7.69
N ARG A 223 0.31 -0.78 -6.84
CA ARG A 223 -0.94 -0.07 -6.57
C ARG A 223 -0.71 1.46 -6.52
N SER A 224 -1.74 2.26 -6.82
CA SER A 224 -1.62 3.72 -6.74
C SER A 224 -1.43 4.22 -5.31
N GLN A 225 -0.71 5.33 -5.15
CA GLN A 225 -0.59 6.08 -3.89
C GLN A 225 -1.82 6.96 -3.57
N ASP A 226 -2.72 7.17 -4.54
CA ASP A 226 -4.00 7.87 -4.32
C ASP A 226 -5.08 6.96 -3.70
N LEU A 227 -4.82 5.64 -3.57
CA LEU A 227 -5.66 4.68 -2.84
C LEU A 227 -5.34 4.71 -1.33
N ILE A 228 -6.38 4.94 -0.53
CA ILE A 228 -6.33 4.95 0.93
C ILE A 228 -6.61 3.54 1.44
N ARG A 229 -5.60 2.89 2.01
CA ARG A 229 -5.68 1.58 2.67
C ARG A 229 -6.56 1.67 3.93
N LEU A 230 -7.48 0.71 4.10
CA LEU A 230 -8.53 0.72 5.14
C LEU A 230 -8.46 -0.46 6.12
N THR A 231 -7.77 -1.52 5.72
CA THR A 231 -7.33 -2.65 6.55
C THR A 231 -5.84 -2.51 6.86
N GLY A 232 -5.26 -3.44 7.64
CA GLY A 232 -3.81 -3.54 7.81
C GLY A 232 -3.04 -3.93 6.54
N LYS A 233 -1.87 -4.56 6.71
CA LYS A 233 -1.00 -5.01 5.60
C LYS A 233 -1.71 -5.98 4.66
N HIS A 234 -2.56 -6.87 5.18
CA HIS A 234 -3.23 -7.88 4.37
C HIS A 234 -4.51 -8.41 5.05
N PRO A 235 -5.60 -8.69 4.31
CA PRO A 235 -5.80 -8.48 2.87
C PRO A 235 -6.06 -7.00 2.55
N LEU A 236 -5.66 -6.54 1.36
CA LEU A 236 -5.91 -5.16 0.98
C LEU A 236 -7.40 -4.87 0.77
N ASN A 237 -7.88 -3.83 1.45
CA ASN A 237 -9.10 -3.13 1.11
C ASN A 237 -8.79 -1.63 1.09
N ALA A 238 -9.16 -0.94 0.01
CA ALA A 238 -8.78 0.45 -0.21
C ALA A 238 -9.81 1.23 -1.04
N GLU A 239 -9.98 2.51 -0.73
CA GLU A 239 -10.78 3.46 -1.51
C GLU A 239 -9.92 4.63 -2.01
N PRO A 240 -10.13 5.14 -3.23
CA PRO A 240 -9.47 6.37 -3.69
C PRO A 240 -9.86 7.58 -2.84
N ARG A 241 -8.96 8.58 -2.78
CA ARG A 241 -9.31 9.92 -2.30
C ARG A 241 -10.55 10.42 -3.06
N LEU A 242 -11.64 10.74 -2.34
CA LEU A 242 -12.95 11.07 -2.92
C LEU A 242 -12.89 12.11 -4.06
N THR A 243 -12.08 13.16 -3.85
CA THR A 243 -11.87 14.23 -4.83
C THR A 243 -11.15 13.75 -6.09
N LYS A 244 -10.12 12.91 -5.95
CA LYS A 244 -9.40 12.29 -7.08
C LYS A 244 -10.32 11.38 -7.88
N LEU A 245 -11.15 10.58 -7.21
CA LEU A 245 -12.16 9.72 -7.82
C LEU A 245 -13.14 10.52 -8.68
N PHE A 246 -13.64 11.65 -8.17
CA PHE A 246 -14.60 12.50 -8.86
C PHE A 246 -13.99 13.33 -9.99
N ASP A 247 -12.81 13.94 -9.75
CA ASP A 247 -12.12 14.78 -10.74
C ASP A 247 -11.55 13.94 -11.90
N ALA A 248 -11.39 12.61 -11.73
CA ALA A 248 -11.12 11.67 -12.81
C ALA A 248 -12.31 11.44 -13.78
N GLY A 249 -13.51 11.92 -13.44
CA GLY A 249 -14.71 11.90 -14.28
C GLY A 249 -15.58 10.66 -14.16
N LEU A 250 -16.55 10.53 -15.07
CA LEU A 250 -17.60 9.49 -15.03
C LEU A 250 -17.10 8.06 -15.27
N VAL A 251 -15.84 7.88 -15.65
CA VAL A 251 -15.16 6.59 -15.79
C VAL A 251 -13.87 6.67 -15.00
N THR A 252 -13.73 5.84 -13.97
CA THR A 252 -12.58 5.77 -13.08
C THR A 252 -11.40 5.03 -13.76
N PRO A 253 -10.17 5.59 -13.73
CA PRO A 253 -8.96 4.85 -14.09
C PRO A 253 -8.78 3.57 -13.25
N ASN A 254 -8.22 2.52 -13.83
CA ASN A 254 -8.13 1.20 -13.20
C ASN A 254 -7.34 1.21 -11.88
N GLU A 255 -6.30 2.05 -11.81
CA GLU A 255 -5.44 2.28 -10.66
C GLU A 255 -6.07 3.11 -9.53
N LEU A 256 -7.19 3.80 -9.80
CA LEU A 256 -8.00 4.53 -8.82
C LEU A 256 -9.30 3.78 -8.46
N HIS A 257 -9.65 2.73 -9.17
CA HIS A 257 -10.85 1.93 -8.88
C HIS A 257 -10.70 1.24 -7.51
N TYR A 258 -11.71 1.39 -6.64
CA TYR A 258 -11.67 0.84 -5.28
C TYR A 258 -11.37 -0.67 -5.26
N VAL A 259 -10.62 -1.13 -4.25
CA VAL A 259 -10.17 -2.51 -4.10
C VAL A 259 -10.82 -3.12 -2.86
N ARG A 260 -11.49 -4.28 -3.03
CA ARG A 260 -11.97 -5.12 -1.93
C ARG A 260 -11.47 -6.55 -2.15
N ASN A 261 -10.57 -7.01 -1.28
CA ASN A 261 -10.11 -8.41 -1.23
C ASN A 261 -10.50 -9.03 0.13
N HIS A 262 -11.00 -10.27 0.12
CA HIS A 262 -11.25 -11.06 1.33
C HIS A 262 -10.00 -11.83 1.80
N GLY A 263 -8.99 -11.98 0.94
CA GLY A 263 -7.74 -12.69 1.18
C GLY A 263 -6.66 -12.30 0.14
N PRO A 264 -5.66 -13.17 -0.10
CA PRO A 264 -4.62 -12.96 -1.11
C PRO A 264 -5.18 -12.78 -2.53
N VAL A 265 -4.49 -12.05 -3.39
CA VAL A 265 -4.82 -11.99 -4.82
C VAL A 265 -4.25 -13.24 -5.53
N PRO A 266 -5.09 -14.12 -6.14
CA PRO A 266 -4.61 -15.30 -6.84
C PRO A 266 -3.74 -14.94 -8.05
N ARG A 267 -2.51 -15.46 -8.08
CA ARG A 267 -1.57 -15.27 -9.20
C ARG A 267 -1.88 -16.26 -10.34
N LEU A 268 -2.97 -15.99 -11.05
CA LEU A 268 -3.42 -16.76 -12.21
C LEU A 268 -2.63 -16.39 -13.48
N LEU A 269 -2.71 -17.22 -14.52
CA LEU A 269 -2.07 -16.98 -15.83
C LEU A 269 -3.11 -17.21 -16.94
N TRP A 270 -3.17 -16.32 -17.93
CA TRP A 270 -4.16 -16.37 -19.01
C TRP A 270 -4.11 -17.70 -19.77
N GLU A 271 -2.88 -18.18 -20.01
CA GLU A 271 -2.55 -19.34 -20.81
C GLU A 271 -2.93 -20.68 -20.16
N PHE A 272 -3.21 -20.67 -18.84
CA PHE A 272 -3.55 -21.86 -18.05
C PHE A 272 -4.87 -21.71 -17.26
N HIS A 273 -5.55 -20.57 -17.33
CA HIS A 273 -6.81 -20.37 -16.63
C HIS A 273 -7.98 -20.89 -17.44
N GLU A 274 -8.68 -21.85 -16.85
CA GLU A 274 -9.92 -22.44 -17.39
C GLU A 274 -11.10 -22.19 -16.45
N ILE A 275 -12.28 -21.96 -17.01
CA ILE A 275 -13.56 -21.87 -16.31
C ILE A 275 -14.31 -23.19 -16.49
N ASP A 276 -14.70 -23.83 -15.39
CA ASP A 276 -15.66 -24.95 -15.36
C ASP A 276 -17.10 -24.40 -15.40
N VAL A 277 -17.86 -24.74 -16.44
CA VAL A 277 -19.27 -24.39 -16.58
C VAL A 277 -20.12 -25.66 -16.58
N GLU A 278 -21.04 -25.72 -15.61
CA GLU A 278 -21.94 -26.84 -15.34
C GLU A 278 -21.21 -28.19 -15.20
N HIS A 279 -20.35 -28.28 -14.18
CA HIS A 279 -19.77 -29.56 -13.71
C HIS A 279 -19.00 -30.33 -14.79
N GLY A 280 -18.25 -29.61 -15.63
CA GLY A 280 -17.48 -30.16 -16.76
C GLY A 280 -18.27 -30.35 -18.06
N ALA A 281 -19.54 -29.89 -18.15
CA ALA A 281 -20.29 -29.90 -19.40
C ALA A 281 -19.64 -28.98 -20.46
N LEU A 282 -19.10 -27.83 -20.04
CA LEU A 282 -18.30 -26.93 -20.86
C LEU A 282 -17.11 -26.43 -20.04
N VAL A 283 -15.89 -26.62 -20.58
CA VAL A 283 -14.67 -26.01 -20.03
C VAL A 283 -14.12 -25.00 -21.04
N LEU A 284 -13.88 -23.77 -20.57
CA LEU A 284 -13.40 -22.65 -21.39
C LEU A 284 -12.03 -22.19 -20.92
N SER A 285 -11.01 -22.28 -21.78
CA SER A 285 -9.79 -21.50 -21.62
C SER A 285 -10.05 -20.01 -21.94
N MET A 286 -9.19 -19.12 -21.47
CA MET A 286 -9.33 -17.68 -21.72
C MET A 286 -9.37 -17.31 -23.22
N ASP A 287 -8.60 -17.99 -24.06
CA ASP A 287 -8.62 -17.77 -25.51
C ASP A 287 -9.97 -18.17 -26.13
N ARG A 288 -10.59 -19.26 -25.66
CA ARG A 288 -11.95 -19.64 -26.11
C ARG A 288 -12.99 -18.64 -25.62
N LEU A 289 -12.92 -18.21 -24.36
CA LEU A 289 -13.82 -17.17 -23.82
C LEU A 289 -13.78 -15.87 -24.64
N LYS A 290 -12.59 -15.47 -25.10
CA LYS A 290 -12.36 -14.23 -25.85
C LYS A 290 -12.66 -14.32 -27.34
N ASN A 291 -12.55 -15.50 -27.96
CA ASN A 291 -12.66 -15.65 -29.42
C ASN A 291 -13.89 -16.45 -29.89
N ASP A 292 -14.45 -17.36 -29.09
CA ASP A 292 -15.60 -18.19 -29.49
C ASP A 292 -16.96 -17.46 -29.34
N PHE A 293 -17.01 -16.36 -28.58
CA PHE A 293 -18.24 -15.66 -28.19
C PHE A 293 -18.24 -14.17 -28.59
N GLU A 294 -19.41 -13.60 -28.87
CA GLU A 294 -19.55 -12.15 -29.06
C GLU A 294 -19.53 -11.42 -27.71
N ALA A 295 -18.56 -10.51 -27.53
CA ALA A 295 -18.41 -9.70 -26.34
C ALA A 295 -19.06 -8.32 -26.49
N ILE A 296 -19.76 -7.87 -25.43
CA ILE A 296 -20.15 -6.45 -25.27
C ILE A 296 -19.09 -5.70 -24.43
N ASN A 297 -19.07 -4.38 -24.53
CA ASN A 297 -18.27 -3.46 -23.74
C ASN A 297 -19.14 -2.30 -23.25
N ILE A 298 -19.43 -2.26 -21.95
CA ILE A 298 -20.38 -1.29 -21.36
C ILE A 298 -19.82 -0.65 -20.09
N PRO A 299 -20.13 0.64 -19.81
CA PRO A 299 -19.75 1.29 -18.57
C PRO A 299 -20.68 0.85 -17.44
N VAL A 300 -20.12 0.34 -16.35
CA VAL A 300 -20.85 -0.12 -15.16
C VAL A 300 -20.22 0.47 -13.90
N PHE A 301 -21.06 1.06 -13.05
CA PHE A 301 -20.69 1.50 -11.71
C PHE A 301 -20.88 0.38 -10.69
N LEU A 302 -19.80 0.05 -9.98
CA LEU A 302 -19.79 -0.87 -8.86
C LEU A 302 -19.60 -0.10 -7.56
N ALA A 303 -20.39 -0.42 -6.53
CA ALA A 303 -20.17 0.03 -5.16
C ALA A 303 -20.03 -1.18 -4.22
N CYS A 304 -19.21 -1.02 -3.19
CA CYS A 304 -19.15 -1.97 -2.08
C CYS A 304 -20.43 -1.90 -1.25
N ASP A 305 -20.94 -3.05 -0.83
CA ASP A 305 -21.99 -3.26 0.17
C ASP A 305 -21.76 -2.43 1.45
N GLY A 306 -20.49 -2.19 1.79
CA GLY A 306 -20.05 -1.40 2.93
C GLY A 306 -19.75 0.08 2.67
N MET A 307 -20.09 0.66 1.51
CA MET A 307 -19.86 2.09 1.26
C MET A 307 -20.50 2.95 2.37
N ARG A 308 -19.78 3.97 2.84
CA ARG A 308 -20.16 4.83 3.98
C ARG A 308 -20.35 4.10 5.32
N ARG A 309 -19.73 2.93 5.52
CA ARG A 309 -19.80 2.19 6.80
C ARG A 309 -19.27 2.98 8.00
N LYS A 310 -18.26 3.83 7.83
CA LYS A 310 -17.65 4.57 8.95
C LYS A 310 -18.64 5.49 9.67
N GLU A 311 -19.61 6.04 8.95
CA GLU A 311 -20.74 6.79 9.53
C GLU A 311 -21.57 5.92 10.51
N LEU A 312 -21.82 4.65 10.16
CA LEU A 312 -22.50 3.69 11.03
C LEU A 312 -21.61 3.28 12.21
N ASN A 313 -20.31 3.03 11.98
CA ASN A 313 -19.36 2.63 13.02
C ASN A 313 -19.21 3.68 14.13
N LEU A 314 -19.28 4.98 13.80
CA LEU A 314 -19.24 6.05 14.80
C LEU A 314 -20.51 6.13 15.66
N ILE A 315 -21.66 5.69 15.12
CA ILE A 315 -22.91 5.54 15.90
C ILE A 315 -22.82 4.32 16.81
N ARG A 316 -22.40 3.17 16.25
CA ARG A 316 -22.08 1.95 16.98
C ARG A 316 -21.15 1.07 16.14
N LYS A 317 -20.05 0.55 16.70
CA LYS A 317 -19.12 -0.32 15.94
C LYS A 317 -19.85 -1.54 15.39
N SER A 318 -19.74 -1.75 14.07
CA SER A 318 -20.23 -2.92 13.35
C SER A 318 -19.11 -3.96 13.19
N LYS A 319 -19.40 -5.10 12.55
CA LYS A 319 -18.39 -6.15 12.24
C LYS A 319 -17.43 -5.78 11.08
N GLY A 320 -17.60 -4.63 10.42
CA GLY A 320 -16.86 -4.28 9.21
C GLY A 320 -15.96 -3.03 9.33
N PHE A 321 -14.86 -3.05 8.57
CA PHE A 321 -13.85 -1.97 8.51
C PHE A 321 -14.35 -0.67 7.86
N ASN A 322 -13.61 0.42 8.13
CA ASN A 322 -14.02 1.82 8.01
C ASN A 322 -13.98 2.40 6.58
N TRP A 323 -14.84 1.91 5.67
CA TRP A 323 -15.14 2.61 4.42
C TRP A 323 -15.75 3.99 4.67
N GLY A 324 -15.19 5.00 4.01
CA GLY A 324 -15.82 6.28 3.74
C GLY A 324 -16.69 6.25 2.47
N PRO A 325 -16.79 7.39 1.76
CA PRO A 325 -17.60 7.52 0.55
C PRO A 325 -16.85 7.21 -0.76
N GLY A 326 -15.59 6.74 -0.74
CA GLY A 326 -14.83 6.39 -1.94
C GLY A 326 -15.03 4.95 -2.42
N ALA A 327 -15.79 4.13 -1.69
CA ALA A 327 -15.96 2.69 -1.94
C ALA A 327 -16.86 2.33 -3.16
N GLY A 328 -16.76 3.10 -4.24
CA GLY A 328 -17.44 2.85 -5.51
C GLY A 328 -16.68 3.47 -6.69
N SER A 329 -16.82 2.89 -7.88
CA SER A 329 -16.08 3.31 -9.08
C SER A 329 -16.81 2.83 -10.34
N CYS A 330 -16.58 3.49 -11.47
CA CYS A 330 -17.22 3.19 -12.75
C CYS A 330 -16.15 2.82 -13.80
N ALA A 331 -16.31 1.70 -14.50
CA ALA A 331 -15.38 1.31 -15.56
C ALA A 331 -16.13 0.73 -16.76
N TYR A 332 -15.52 0.77 -17.94
CA TYR A 332 -15.95 -0.07 -19.05
C TYR A 332 -15.53 -1.52 -18.77
N TRP A 333 -16.48 -2.46 -18.87
CA TRP A 333 -16.23 -3.89 -18.68
C TRP A 333 -16.60 -4.64 -19.96
N LYS A 334 -15.70 -5.53 -20.38
CA LYS A 334 -15.79 -6.20 -21.68
C LYS A 334 -15.68 -7.71 -21.57
N GLY A 335 -16.67 -8.39 -22.16
CA GLY A 335 -16.77 -9.84 -22.22
C GLY A 335 -18.13 -10.32 -22.76
N PRO A 336 -18.28 -11.62 -23.04
CA PRO A 336 -19.54 -12.22 -23.48
C PRO A 336 -20.60 -12.26 -22.38
N LEU A 337 -21.87 -12.30 -22.78
CA LEU A 337 -23.01 -12.52 -21.89
C LEU A 337 -22.93 -13.92 -21.26
N LEU A 338 -23.05 -13.98 -19.94
CA LEU A 338 -23.14 -15.22 -19.15
C LEU A 338 -24.25 -16.15 -19.67
N ARG A 339 -25.39 -15.56 -20.06
CA ARG A 339 -26.51 -16.22 -20.71
C ARG A 339 -26.08 -17.12 -21.86
N ASP A 340 -25.18 -16.65 -22.72
CA ASP A 340 -24.86 -17.31 -23.98
C ASP A 340 -23.83 -18.42 -23.78
N ILE A 341 -22.96 -18.27 -22.77
CA ILE A 341 -22.09 -19.35 -22.25
C ILE A 341 -22.93 -20.46 -21.59
N LEU A 342 -23.97 -20.11 -20.83
CA LEU A 342 -24.88 -21.11 -20.24
C LEU A 342 -25.67 -21.86 -21.33
N LEU A 343 -26.10 -21.17 -22.40
CA LEU A 343 -26.73 -21.82 -23.57
C LEU A 343 -25.78 -22.80 -24.28
N GLU A 344 -24.52 -22.43 -24.47
CA GLU A 344 -23.48 -23.31 -25.06
C GLU A 344 -23.16 -24.50 -24.15
N ALA A 345 -23.20 -24.32 -22.82
CA ALA A 345 -23.11 -25.41 -21.84
C ALA A 345 -24.37 -26.32 -21.79
N GLY A 346 -25.34 -26.11 -22.68
CA GLY A 346 -26.56 -26.91 -22.78
C GLY A 346 -27.68 -26.55 -21.80
N ILE A 347 -27.53 -25.48 -21.00
CA ILE A 347 -28.59 -24.99 -20.12
C ILE A 347 -29.70 -24.35 -20.97
N PRO A 348 -30.97 -24.80 -20.85
CA PRO A 348 -32.04 -24.25 -21.68
C PRO A 348 -32.34 -22.79 -21.32
N GLY A 349 -32.57 -21.95 -22.34
CA GLY A 349 -32.92 -20.53 -22.19
C GLY A 349 -34.31 -20.24 -21.58
N ARG A 350 -34.91 -21.22 -20.90
CA ARG A 350 -36.16 -21.15 -20.13
C ARG A 350 -36.08 -22.18 -18.99
N ARG A 351 -36.78 -21.93 -17.87
CA ARG A 351 -36.83 -22.84 -16.72
C ARG A 351 -37.12 -24.29 -17.12
N LEU A 352 -36.38 -25.23 -16.52
CA LEU A 352 -36.62 -26.68 -16.60
C LEU A 352 -38.00 -27.09 -16.03
N ARG A 353 -38.45 -26.39 -14.98
CA ARG A 353 -39.76 -26.53 -14.34
C ARG A 353 -40.29 -25.16 -13.94
N ALA A 354 -41.58 -24.89 -14.17
CA ALA A 354 -42.13 -23.54 -13.99
C ALA A 354 -42.33 -23.15 -12.51
N ASP A 355 -42.61 -24.13 -11.66
CA ASP A 355 -42.86 -24.08 -10.23
C ASP A 355 -41.58 -24.05 -9.37
N GLN A 356 -40.48 -24.62 -9.88
CA GLN A 356 -39.18 -24.61 -9.21
C GLN A 356 -38.42 -23.29 -9.47
N ARG A 357 -37.71 -22.81 -8.45
CA ARG A 357 -36.72 -21.71 -8.59
C ARG A 357 -35.34 -22.31 -8.81
N TYR A 358 -34.55 -21.67 -9.66
CA TYR A 358 -33.18 -22.04 -9.95
C TYR A 358 -32.24 -20.85 -9.67
N TRP A 359 -30.98 -21.15 -9.41
CA TRP A 359 -29.92 -20.18 -9.15
C TRP A 359 -28.72 -20.43 -10.06
N VAL A 360 -28.03 -19.38 -10.49
CA VAL A 360 -26.67 -19.48 -11.06
C VAL A 360 -25.67 -19.17 -9.96
N ASN A 361 -24.70 -20.05 -9.77
CA ASN A 361 -23.65 -19.95 -8.76
C ASN A 361 -22.33 -19.57 -9.42
N PHE A 362 -21.46 -18.93 -8.64
CA PHE A 362 -20.12 -18.52 -9.03
C PHE A 362 -19.13 -18.87 -7.92
N GLU A 363 -17.94 -19.35 -8.27
CA GLU A 363 -16.85 -19.67 -7.33
C GLU A 363 -15.52 -19.10 -7.86
N GLY A 364 -14.77 -18.41 -6.99
CA GLY A 364 -13.45 -17.86 -7.29
C GLY A 364 -12.31 -18.90 -7.26
N ALA A 365 -11.13 -18.44 -7.62
CA ALA A 365 -9.86 -19.16 -7.46
C ALA A 365 -9.12 -18.81 -6.15
N ASP A 366 -9.72 -18.01 -5.27
CA ASP A 366 -9.13 -17.51 -4.04
C ASP A 366 -9.25 -18.49 -2.86
N GLU A 367 -8.14 -18.71 -2.16
CA GLU A 367 -8.06 -19.53 -0.95
C GLU A 367 -8.23 -18.64 0.29
N LEU A 368 -9.39 -18.72 0.96
CA LEU A 368 -9.72 -17.98 2.18
C LEU A 368 -9.95 -18.95 3.35
N SER A 369 -9.92 -18.43 4.59
CA SER A 369 -10.03 -19.26 5.80
C SER A 369 -11.34 -20.04 5.92
N GLU A 370 -12.43 -19.49 5.36
CA GLU A 370 -13.79 -20.06 5.39
C GLU A 370 -14.13 -20.84 4.10
N GLY A 371 -13.12 -21.22 3.33
CA GLY A 371 -13.26 -21.75 1.97
C GLY A 371 -13.20 -20.66 0.90
N LYS A 372 -13.44 -21.03 -0.35
CA LYS A 372 -13.37 -20.10 -1.49
C LYS A 372 -14.47 -19.04 -1.47
N TYR A 373 -14.26 -17.91 -2.14
CA TYR A 373 -15.35 -16.95 -2.33
C TYR A 373 -16.39 -17.49 -3.32
N ALA A 374 -17.64 -17.64 -2.86
CA ALA A 374 -18.75 -18.12 -3.68
C ALA A 374 -20.07 -17.41 -3.33
N THR A 375 -20.96 -17.35 -4.31
CA THR A 375 -22.30 -16.73 -4.19
C THR A 375 -23.18 -17.18 -5.36
N SER A 376 -24.49 -16.91 -5.29
CA SER A 376 -25.42 -17.09 -6.40
C SER A 376 -26.26 -15.85 -6.71
N ILE A 377 -26.86 -15.82 -7.90
CA ILE A 377 -27.98 -14.96 -8.31
C ILE A 377 -29.15 -15.79 -8.86
N PRO A 378 -30.38 -15.23 -8.96
CA PRO A 378 -31.53 -15.95 -9.53
C PRO A 378 -31.30 -16.30 -11.00
N PHE A 379 -31.69 -17.51 -11.41
CA PHE A 379 -31.52 -18.00 -12.78
C PHE A 379 -32.15 -17.09 -13.83
N GLU A 380 -33.34 -16.54 -13.55
CA GLU A 380 -34.05 -15.69 -14.50
C GLU A 380 -33.35 -14.35 -14.72
N TYR A 381 -32.61 -13.86 -13.72
CA TYR A 381 -31.85 -12.61 -13.83
C TYR A 381 -30.64 -12.80 -14.76
N ALA A 382 -29.94 -13.93 -14.63
CA ALA A 382 -28.76 -14.28 -15.43
C ALA A 382 -29.10 -14.63 -16.89
N MET A 383 -30.29 -15.17 -17.17
CA MET A 383 -30.71 -15.60 -18.51
C MET A 383 -31.48 -14.52 -19.30
N ASP A 384 -31.86 -13.42 -18.66
CA ASP A 384 -32.43 -12.24 -19.32
C ASP A 384 -31.30 -11.35 -19.87
N PRO A 385 -31.15 -11.22 -21.20
CA PRO A 385 -30.09 -10.41 -21.79
C PRO A 385 -30.21 -8.92 -21.45
N MET A 386 -31.39 -8.43 -21.03
CA MET A 386 -31.57 -7.03 -20.62
C MET A 386 -30.94 -6.70 -19.27
N ASN A 387 -30.35 -7.67 -18.54
CA ASN A 387 -29.59 -7.42 -17.32
C ASN A 387 -28.07 -7.42 -17.51
N ASP A 388 -27.58 -7.60 -18.75
CA ASP A 388 -26.17 -7.40 -19.14
C ASP A 388 -25.12 -8.12 -18.25
N VAL A 389 -25.47 -9.31 -17.74
CA VAL A 389 -24.55 -10.11 -16.92
C VAL A 389 -23.47 -10.72 -17.81
N ILE A 390 -22.21 -10.35 -17.60
CA ILE A 390 -21.07 -10.74 -18.46
C ILE A 390 -19.96 -11.44 -17.68
N LEU A 391 -19.19 -12.27 -18.39
CA LEU A 391 -17.89 -12.77 -17.92
C LEU A 391 -16.79 -11.87 -18.49
N ALA A 392 -16.47 -10.80 -17.78
CA ALA A 392 -15.53 -9.78 -18.21
C ALA A 392 -14.08 -10.26 -18.10
N TYR A 393 -13.27 -9.97 -19.13
CA TYR A 393 -11.82 -10.23 -19.17
C TYR A 393 -10.98 -8.96 -19.46
N GLU A 394 -11.63 -7.91 -19.97
CA GLU A 394 -11.04 -6.58 -20.18
C GLU A 394 -11.80 -5.51 -19.36
N MET A 395 -11.06 -4.53 -18.83
CA MET A 395 -11.55 -3.44 -17.99
C MET A 395 -10.89 -2.13 -18.44
N ASN A 396 -11.68 -1.18 -18.93
CA ASN A 396 -11.22 0.00 -19.68
C ASN A 396 -10.24 -0.39 -20.83
N ASP A 397 -10.69 -1.35 -21.66
CA ASP A 397 -10.04 -1.83 -22.89
C ASP A 397 -8.61 -2.38 -22.73
N VAL A 398 -8.25 -2.76 -21.51
CA VAL A 398 -6.99 -3.45 -21.19
C VAL A 398 -7.29 -4.72 -20.39
N PRO A 399 -6.42 -5.75 -20.41
CA PRO A 399 -6.60 -6.94 -19.58
C PRO A 399 -6.83 -6.56 -18.12
N LEU A 400 -7.74 -7.28 -17.45
CA LEU A 400 -8.10 -7.05 -16.05
C LEU A 400 -6.85 -6.87 -15.15
N PRO A 401 -6.81 -5.87 -14.25
CA PRO A 401 -5.83 -5.84 -13.17
C PRO A 401 -6.06 -6.98 -12.16
N PRO A 402 -5.01 -7.52 -11.52
CA PRO A 402 -5.15 -8.64 -10.58
C PRO A 402 -6.09 -8.37 -9.39
N ASP A 403 -5.99 -7.20 -8.73
CA ASP A 403 -6.92 -6.79 -7.66
C ASP A 403 -8.39 -6.77 -8.12
N HIS A 404 -8.64 -6.60 -9.43
CA HIS A 404 -9.98 -6.51 -10.01
C HIS A 404 -10.46 -7.81 -10.66
N GLY A 405 -9.71 -8.90 -10.58
CA GLY A 405 -10.18 -10.24 -10.92
C GLY A 405 -9.54 -10.94 -12.12
N TYR A 406 -8.34 -10.53 -12.55
CA TYR A 406 -7.61 -11.16 -13.66
C TYR A 406 -7.52 -12.70 -13.56
N PRO A 407 -7.68 -13.46 -14.67
CA PRO A 407 -7.95 -13.01 -16.04
C PRO A 407 -9.45 -12.86 -16.36
N VAL A 408 -10.35 -13.26 -15.46
CA VAL A 408 -11.81 -13.24 -15.69
C VAL A 408 -12.61 -13.05 -14.39
N ARG A 409 -13.67 -12.25 -14.47
CA ARG A 409 -14.65 -12.05 -13.39
C ARG A 409 -16.08 -12.08 -13.90
N VAL A 410 -17.05 -12.24 -12.99
CA VAL A 410 -18.44 -11.87 -13.24
C VAL A 410 -18.60 -10.36 -13.06
N ILE A 411 -19.33 -9.71 -13.97
CA ILE A 411 -19.96 -8.40 -13.78
C ILE A 411 -21.48 -8.59 -13.85
N ILE A 412 -22.16 -8.06 -12.83
CA ILE A 412 -23.61 -8.08 -12.65
C ILE A 412 -24.04 -6.62 -12.48
N PRO A 413 -24.43 -5.92 -13.56
CA PRO A 413 -24.73 -4.49 -13.52
C PRO A 413 -25.85 -4.14 -12.54
N GLY A 414 -25.69 -3.01 -11.82
CA GLY A 414 -26.65 -2.56 -10.79
C GLY A 414 -26.73 -3.44 -9.53
N TYR A 415 -25.95 -4.53 -9.43
CA TYR A 415 -25.79 -5.32 -8.20
C TYR A 415 -24.62 -4.83 -7.35
N VAL A 416 -24.66 -5.16 -6.07
CA VAL A 416 -23.62 -4.87 -5.08
C VAL A 416 -22.30 -5.61 -5.38
N GLY A 417 -21.18 -5.03 -4.93
CA GLY A 417 -19.84 -5.59 -5.15
C GLY A 417 -19.71 -7.05 -4.71
N GLY A 418 -20.32 -7.46 -3.60
CA GLY A 418 -20.30 -8.83 -3.06
C GLY A 418 -20.97 -9.91 -3.93
N ARG A 419 -21.61 -9.56 -5.06
CA ARG A 419 -22.11 -10.56 -6.03
C ARG A 419 -21.21 -10.70 -7.27
N ASN A 420 -20.31 -9.75 -7.52
CA ASN A 420 -19.49 -9.64 -8.72
C ASN A 420 -18.17 -10.45 -8.57
N VAL A 421 -18.26 -11.79 -8.51
CA VAL A 421 -17.13 -12.70 -8.19
C VAL A 421 -15.92 -12.48 -9.11
N LYS A 422 -14.75 -12.34 -8.49
CA LYS A 422 -13.43 -12.16 -9.12
C LYS A 422 -12.71 -13.49 -9.29
N TRP A 423 -11.71 -13.54 -10.18
CA TRP A 423 -10.84 -14.71 -10.38
C TRP A 423 -11.65 -15.98 -10.68
N LEU A 424 -12.70 -15.83 -11.49
CA LEU A 424 -13.79 -16.79 -11.63
C LEU A 424 -13.28 -18.14 -12.13
N LYS A 425 -13.50 -19.20 -11.33
CA LYS A 425 -13.06 -20.56 -11.66
C LYS A 425 -14.21 -21.47 -12.06
N ARG A 426 -15.41 -21.30 -11.48
CA ARG A 426 -16.56 -22.20 -11.72
C ARG A 426 -17.90 -21.47 -11.80
N VAL A 427 -18.80 -21.97 -12.64
CA VAL A 427 -20.19 -21.51 -12.81
C VAL A 427 -21.12 -22.73 -12.89
N TRP A 428 -22.22 -22.78 -12.12
CA TRP A 428 -23.17 -23.92 -12.18
C TRP A 428 -24.58 -23.55 -11.74
N ILE A 429 -25.57 -24.35 -12.17
CA ILE A 429 -26.98 -24.21 -11.82
C ILE A 429 -27.32 -25.04 -10.58
N SER A 430 -28.24 -24.54 -9.73
CA SER A 430 -28.76 -25.29 -8.57
C SER A 430 -30.27 -25.09 -8.34
N GLU A 431 -30.90 -26.08 -7.71
CA GLU A 431 -32.30 -26.02 -7.20
C GLU A 431 -32.41 -25.41 -5.79
N GLN A 432 -31.30 -24.91 -5.23
CA GLN A 432 -31.21 -24.25 -3.92
C GLN A 432 -30.29 -23.02 -4.01
N GLU A 433 -30.53 -22.02 -3.16
CA GLU A 433 -29.65 -20.85 -3.00
C GLU A 433 -28.29 -21.27 -2.43
N ASN A 434 -27.21 -20.56 -2.79
CA ASN A 434 -25.86 -20.93 -2.39
C ASN A 434 -25.68 -20.88 -0.85
N ASP A 435 -25.12 -21.92 -0.25
CA ASP A 435 -25.00 -22.07 1.22
C ASP A 435 -23.57 -21.82 1.76
N SER A 436 -22.64 -21.39 0.89
CA SER A 436 -21.26 -21.07 1.28
C SER A 436 -21.17 -19.91 2.29
N HIS A 437 -20.07 -19.85 3.04
CA HIS A 437 -19.88 -18.89 4.12
C HIS A 437 -20.17 -17.45 3.67
N TYR A 438 -19.56 -17.00 2.56
CA TYR A 438 -19.66 -15.62 2.11
C TYR A 438 -21.01 -15.26 1.43
N HIS A 439 -21.83 -16.26 1.07
CA HIS A 439 -23.21 -16.00 0.66
C HIS A 439 -24.16 -15.85 1.85
N VAL A 440 -23.95 -16.61 2.92
CA VAL A 440 -24.82 -16.63 4.11
C VAL A 440 -24.45 -15.54 5.11
N TRP A 441 -23.17 -15.48 5.53
CA TRP A 441 -22.69 -14.69 6.67
C TRP A 441 -22.10 -13.32 6.30
N ASP A 442 -21.87 -13.06 5.01
CA ASP A 442 -21.44 -11.75 4.49
C ASP A 442 -22.50 -11.16 3.54
N ASN A 443 -22.41 -9.86 3.29
CA ASN A 443 -23.27 -9.13 2.35
C ASN A 443 -24.78 -9.27 2.69
N ARG A 444 -25.12 -9.00 3.97
CA ARG A 444 -26.47 -9.01 4.55
C ARG A 444 -26.81 -7.72 5.32
N VAL A 445 -27.98 -7.14 5.07
CA VAL A 445 -28.59 -6.10 5.94
C VAL A 445 -29.51 -6.76 6.96
N LEU A 446 -29.01 -6.92 8.19
CA LEU A 446 -29.79 -7.44 9.32
C LEU A 446 -30.54 -6.30 10.03
N PRO A 447 -31.77 -6.52 10.55
CA PRO A 447 -32.45 -5.54 11.39
C PRO A 447 -31.64 -5.16 12.63
N SER A 448 -31.76 -3.90 13.05
CA SER A 448 -30.95 -3.26 14.11
C SER A 448 -31.05 -3.89 15.51
N PHE A 449 -32.00 -4.81 15.74
CA PHE A 449 -32.10 -5.57 17.00
C PHE A 449 -31.16 -6.80 17.04
N ILE A 450 -30.59 -7.22 15.90
CA ILE A 450 -29.53 -8.23 15.85
C ILE A 450 -28.21 -7.53 16.19
N THR A 451 -27.53 -7.97 17.27
CA THR A 451 -26.35 -7.29 17.83
C THR A 451 -25.10 -8.15 17.95
N ASP A 452 -25.23 -9.41 17.55
CA ASP A 452 -24.32 -10.54 17.69
C ASP A 452 -24.57 -11.50 16.50
N MET A 453 -23.66 -12.45 16.27
CA MET A 453 -23.82 -13.42 15.16
C MET A 453 -24.27 -14.81 15.65
N ASP A 454 -24.17 -15.04 16.96
CA ASP A 454 -24.24 -16.36 17.59
C ASP A 454 -25.64 -16.71 18.13
N SER A 455 -26.56 -15.73 18.20
CA SER A 455 -27.94 -15.99 18.58
C SER A 455 -28.73 -16.72 17.48
N ALA A 456 -29.71 -17.52 17.89
CA ALA A 456 -30.63 -18.19 16.95
C ALA A 456 -31.44 -17.19 16.08
N PHE A 457 -31.59 -15.94 16.53
CA PHE A 457 -32.15 -14.87 15.68
C PHE A 457 -31.17 -14.42 14.60
N ALA A 458 -29.87 -14.32 14.90
CA ALA A 458 -28.86 -13.98 13.91
C ALA A 458 -28.78 -15.07 12.81
N GLU A 459 -28.57 -16.34 13.17
CA GLU A 459 -28.56 -17.49 12.24
C GLU A 459 -29.78 -17.48 11.30
N ALA A 460 -30.99 -17.31 11.86
CA ALA A 460 -32.22 -17.26 11.08
C ALA A 460 -32.29 -16.05 10.12
N MET A 461 -31.77 -14.89 10.53
CA MET A 461 -31.82 -13.65 9.73
C MET A 461 -30.70 -13.56 8.70
N PHE A 462 -29.51 -14.13 8.95
CA PHE A 462 -28.47 -14.31 7.94
C PHE A 462 -28.97 -15.20 6.78
N ARG A 463 -29.71 -16.28 7.08
CA ARG A 463 -30.33 -17.15 6.05
C ARG A 463 -31.64 -16.63 5.46
N HIS A 464 -32.23 -15.56 5.99
CA HIS A 464 -33.51 -15.05 5.48
C HIS A 464 -33.32 -14.33 4.13
N PRO A 465 -34.05 -14.68 3.05
CA PRO A 465 -33.82 -14.08 1.73
C PRO A 465 -33.97 -12.54 1.66
N SER A 466 -34.76 -11.94 2.56
CA SER A 466 -34.96 -10.49 2.60
C SER A 466 -33.79 -9.69 3.18
N THR A 467 -32.74 -10.34 3.71
CA THR A 467 -31.54 -9.65 4.20
C THR A 467 -30.42 -9.61 3.17
N ALA A 468 -30.52 -10.36 2.07
CA ALA A 468 -29.48 -10.44 1.05
C ALA A 468 -29.26 -9.09 0.33
N CYS A 469 -28.04 -8.54 0.41
CA CYS A 469 -27.62 -7.48 -0.50
C CYS A 469 -27.56 -8.06 -1.92
N ASN A 470 -28.32 -7.50 -2.86
CA ASN A 470 -28.37 -7.94 -4.26
C ASN A 470 -28.25 -6.73 -5.18
N GLU A 471 -29.35 -6.00 -5.42
CA GLU A 471 -29.29 -4.70 -6.09
C GLU A 471 -28.69 -3.64 -5.14
N GLN A 472 -27.94 -2.68 -5.70
CA GLN A 472 -27.45 -1.51 -4.97
C GLN A 472 -28.64 -0.63 -4.53
N ASN A 473 -28.49 0.18 -3.48
CA ASN A 473 -29.53 1.14 -3.09
C ASN A 473 -29.23 2.57 -3.57
N LEU A 474 -30.28 3.27 -3.98
CA LEU A 474 -30.29 4.70 -4.29
C LEU A 474 -29.48 5.52 -3.27
N ASN A 475 -28.40 6.15 -3.71
CA ASN A 475 -27.45 6.86 -2.84
C ASN A 475 -26.89 8.12 -3.54
N SER A 476 -26.45 9.09 -2.74
CA SER A 476 -25.80 10.32 -3.23
C SER A 476 -24.81 10.87 -2.20
N VAL A 477 -23.73 11.46 -2.69
CA VAL A 477 -22.57 11.94 -1.90
C VAL A 477 -22.17 13.33 -2.41
N ILE A 478 -21.84 14.24 -1.48
CA ILE A 478 -21.23 15.54 -1.79
C ILE A 478 -19.71 15.33 -1.88
N VAL A 479 -19.09 15.85 -2.93
CA VAL A 479 -17.62 15.83 -3.11
C VAL A 479 -17.01 17.21 -2.92
N ARG A 480 -17.65 18.27 -3.46
CA ARG A 480 -17.24 19.67 -3.26
C ARG A 480 -18.39 20.49 -2.63
N PRO A 481 -18.18 21.26 -1.55
CA PRO A 481 -16.88 21.53 -0.92
C PRO A 481 -16.22 20.31 -0.27
N GLU A 482 -14.90 20.25 -0.42
CA GLU A 482 -14.02 19.12 -0.10
C GLU A 482 -13.76 18.99 1.41
N GLN A 483 -13.41 17.78 1.87
CA GLN A 483 -13.02 17.55 3.25
C GLN A 483 -11.75 18.34 3.56
N GLY A 484 -11.87 19.32 4.46
CA GLY A 484 -10.77 20.22 4.80
C GLY A 484 -10.71 21.51 3.97
N GLU A 485 -11.63 21.73 3.03
CA GLU A 485 -11.66 22.93 2.20
C GLU A 485 -11.90 24.19 3.04
N ARG A 486 -11.03 25.19 2.90
CA ARG A 486 -11.11 26.48 3.57
C ARG A 486 -11.49 27.58 2.59
N ILE A 487 -12.49 28.39 2.94
CA ILE A 487 -12.88 29.58 2.19
C ILE A 487 -12.76 30.81 3.09
N SER A 488 -11.95 31.80 2.70
CA SER A 488 -11.79 33.05 3.46
C SER A 488 -13.08 33.86 3.50
N LEU A 489 -13.44 34.38 4.67
CA LEU A 489 -14.57 35.30 4.82
C LEU A 489 -14.31 36.66 4.15
N VAL A 490 -13.04 37.07 4.08
CA VAL A 490 -12.63 38.32 3.39
C VAL A 490 -12.92 38.24 1.90
N ASP A 491 -12.72 37.08 1.29
CA ASP A 491 -13.04 36.84 -0.12
C ASP A 491 -14.54 36.88 -0.45
N ALA A 492 -15.41 36.68 0.54
CA ALA A 492 -16.86 36.67 0.35
C ALA A 492 -17.51 38.04 0.60
N GLY A 493 -16.91 38.88 1.44
CA GLY A 493 -17.29 40.28 1.63
C GLY A 493 -16.77 41.14 0.48
N GLY A 494 -17.60 41.38 -0.55
CA GLY A 494 -17.23 42.20 -1.72
C GLY A 494 -16.87 43.64 -1.36
N GLY A 495 -15.58 43.88 -1.06
CA GLY A 495 -15.07 45.11 -0.44
C GLY A 495 -13.75 45.64 -1.01
N GLY A 496 -13.45 45.35 -2.28
CA GLY A 496 -12.31 45.92 -3.01
C GLY A 496 -12.77 46.89 -4.09
N GLY A 497 -12.24 48.12 -4.09
CA GLY A 497 -12.71 49.20 -4.97
C GLY A 497 -12.38 49.01 -6.45
N GLY A 498 -13.28 48.37 -7.21
CA GLY A 498 -13.23 48.25 -8.66
C GLY A 498 -14.61 47.96 -9.24
N GLY A 499 -15.04 48.69 -10.27
CA GLY A 499 -16.42 48.63 -10.77
C GLY A 499 -16.75 47.34 -11.52
N GLY A 500 -17.36 46.37 -10.83
CA GLY A 500 -17.83 45.11 -11.42
C GLY A 500 -18.69 44.31 -10.45
N GLY A 501 -20.00 44.57 -10.41
CA GLY A 501 -20.95 44.00 -9.43
C GLY A 501 -21.32 42.53 -9.67
N GLY A 502 -20.35 41.63 -9.70
CA GLY A 502 -20.57 40.18 -9.77
C GLY A 502 -20.56 39.52 -8.39
N HIS A 503 -21.67 38.89 -8.00
CA HIS A 503 -21.67 37.99 -6.84
C HIS A 503 -20.80 36.77 -7.14
N LYS A 504 -19.77 36.50 -6.33
CA LYS A 504 -19.02 35.23 -6.39
C LYS A 504 -19.98 34.06 -6.18
N THR A 505 -19.90 33.07 -7.06
CA THR A 505 -20.64 31.81 -6.95
C THR A 505 -19.72 30.67 -6.54
N TYR A 506 -20.29 29.67 -5.89
CA TYR A 506 -19.64 28.40 -5.59
C TYR A 506 -20.42 27.26 -6.27
N ARG A 507 -19.71 26.32 -6.90
CA ARG A 507 -20.33 25.13 -7.51
C ARG A 507 -20.22 23.94 -6.57
N ILE A 508 -21.30 23.65 -5.85
CA ILE A 508 -21.43 22.41 -5.06
C ILE A 508 -21.52 21.24 -6.04
N ARG A 509 -20.82 20.14 -5.80
CA ARG A 509 -20.76 18.98 -6.70
C ARG A 509 -20.74 17.66 -5.94
N GLY A 510 -21.17 16.60 -6.62
CA GLY A 510 -21.00 15.24 -6.15
C GLY A 510 -21.54 14.22 -7.15
N TYR A 511 -21.74 12.98 -6.69
CA TYR A 511 -22.29 11.90 -7.51
C TYR A 511 -23.55 11.28 -6.89
N ALA A 512 -24.30 10.53 -7.71
CA ALA A 512 -25.45 9.74 -7.30
C ALA A 512 -25.60 8.49 -8.17
N TYR A 513 -26.20 7.41 -7.63
CA TYR A 513 -26.44 6.15 -8.34
C TYR A 513 -27.66 5.41 -7.77
N ASP A 514 -28.15 4.39 -8.48
CA ASP A 514 -29.18 3.45 -8.02
C ASP A 514 -28.89 2.03 -8.54
N GLY A 515 -29.45 1.00 -7.88
CA GLY A 515 -29.34 -0.39 -8.32
C GLY A 515 -30.32 -0.79 -9.42
N GLY A 516 -30.25 -2.04 -9.87
CA GLY A 516 -31.18 -2.65 -10.86
C GLY A 516 -31.15 -2.05 -12.27
N GLY A 517 -30.40 -0.97 -12.47
CA GLY A 517 -30.30 -0.20 -13.72
C GLY A 517 -31.32 0.93 -13.84
N HIS A 518 -31.80 1.47 -12.71
CA HIS A 518 -32.82 2.51 -12.66
C HIS A 518 -32.22 3.93 -12.83
N GLU A 519 -32.92 4.81 -13.57
CA GLU A 519 -32.50 6.21 -13.73
C GLU A 519 -32.63 6.99 -12.40
N VAL A 520 -31.55 7.65 -11.98
CA VAL A 520 -31.60 8.70 -10.95
C VAL A 520 -32.15 9.98 -11.58
N GLN A 521 -33.47 10.17 -11.47
CA GLN A 521 -34.23 11.22 -12.17
C GLN A 521 -34.06 12.63 -11.61
N ARG A 522 -33.60 12.76 -10.36
CA ARG A 522 -33.42 14.06 -9.68
C ARG A 522 -32.41 13.94 -8.56
N VAL A 523 -31.56 14.96 -8.42
CA VAL A 523 -30.75 15.20 -7.22
C VAL A 523 -31.11 16.58 -6.65
N GLU A 524 -31.15 16.70 -5.34
CA GLU A 524 -31.49 17.94 -4.64
C GLU A 524 -30.48 18.22 -3.51
N VAL A 525 -30.11 19.49 -3.34
CA VAL A 525 -29.24 19.97 -2.25
C VAL A 525 -29.96 21.00 -1.39
N SER A 526 -29.79 20.91 -0.07
CA SER A 526 -30.25 21.88 0.91
C SER A 526 -29.08 22.60 1.58
N LEU A 527 -29.26 23.89 1.91
CA LEU A 527 -28.35 24.74 2.66
C LEU A 527 -28.86 25.12 4.07
N ASP A 528 -30.09 24.69 4.40
CA ASP A 528 -30.84 25.08 5.60
C ASP A 528 -31.15 23.88 6.52
N GLY A 529 -30.46 22.76 6.33
CA GLY A 529 -30.67 21.53 7.10
C GLY A 529 -31.81 20.64 6.61
N GLY A 530 -32.49 21.01 5.51
CA GLY A 530 -33.47 20.19 4.80
C GLY A 530 -34.88 20.79 4.75
N GLU A 531 -35.05 22.06 5.10
CA GLU A 531 -36.32 22.78 5.03
C GLU A 531 -36.65 23.16 3.58
N SER A 532 -35.68 23.66 2.82
CA SER A 532 -35.78 23.90 1.38
C SER A 532 -34.70 23.15 0.59
N TRP A 533 -34.95 22.97 -0.71
CA TRP A 533 -34.18 22.08 -1.58
C TRP A 533 -34.01 22.71 -2.97
N LEU A 534 -32.76 22.88 -3.38
CA LEU A 534 -32.33 23.35 -4.69
C LEU A 534 -32.19 22.15 -5.65
N TYR A 535 -32.70 22.27 -6.87
CA TYR A 535 -32.49 21.26 -7.91
C TYR A 535 -31.03 21.25 -8.36
N CYS A 536 -30.42 20.07 -8.48
CA CYS A 536 -29.07 19.91 -8.98
C CYS A 536 -29.08 19.42 -10.43
N VAL A 537 -28.37 20.14 -11.30
CA VAL A 537 -28.19 19.79 -12.71
C VAL A 537 -27.38 18.50 -12.81
N ARG A 538 -27.92 17.50 -13.50
CA ARG A 538 -27.25 16.21 -13.72
C ARG A 538 -26.28 16.33 -14.91
N THR A 539 -25.06 15.86 -14.71
CA THR A 539 -24.01 15.80 -15.73
C THR A 539 -24.02 14.42 -16.37
N PHE A 540 -24.33 14.39 -17.66
CA PHE A 540 -24.21 13.20 -18.51
C PHE A 540 -22.96 13.30 -19.40
N PRO A 541 -22.36 12.18 -19.83
CA PRO A 541 -21.25 12.21 -20.78
C PRO A 541 -21.76 12.33 -22.22
N ASP A 542 -20.87 12.78 -23.11
CA ASP A 542 -21.11 12.87 -24.56
C ASP A 542 -21.44 11.50 -25.19
N ALA A 543 -21.01 10.41 -24.54
CA ALA A 543 -21.33 9.04 -24.91
C ALA A 543 -22.57 8.52 -24.15
N PRO A 544 -23.65 8.10 -24.84
CA PRO A 544 -24.81 7.45 -24.25
C PRO A 544 -24.52 6.40 -23.17
N VAL A 545 -25.06 6.65 -21.97
CA VAL A 545 -24.96 5.78 -20.78
C VAL A 545 -25.99 4.65 -20.74
N ARG A 546 -27.03 4.72 -21.58
CA ARG A 546 -28.18 3.81 -21.53
C ARG A 546 -27.96 2.60 -22.44
N HIS A 547 -27.80 1.41 -21.87
CA HIS A 547 -27.86 0.15 -22.63
C HIS A 547 -29.30 -0.38 -22.59
N GLY A 548 -29.93 -0.61 -23.75
CA GLY A 548 -31.36 -0.96 -23.82
C GLY A 548 -32.28 0.03 -23.09
N ASN A 549 -32.86 -0.38 -21.96
CA ASN A 549 -33.68 0.44 -21.07
C ASN A 549 -33.04 0.68 -19.68
N LYS A 550 -31.76 0.33 -19.51
CA LYS A 550 -31.03 0.32 -18.24
C LYS A 550 -30.01 1.45 -18.16
N PHE A 551 -29.77 1.93 -16.94
CA PHE A 551 -28.75 2.92 -16.59
C PHE A 551 -27.77 2.29 -15.60
N TRP A 552 -26.64 1.81 -16.10
CA TRP A 552 -25.65 1.06 -15.30
C TRP A 552 -24.56 1.93 -14.67
N THR A 553 -24.48 3.20 -15.02
CA THR A 553 -23.51 4.15 -14.47
C THR A 553 -24.11 4.95 -13.31
N TRP A 554 -23.24 5.42 -12.42
CA TRP A 554 -23.52 6.62 -11.64
C TRP A 554 -23.75 7.84 -12.57
N LEU A 555 -24.17 8.96 -11.98
CA LEU A 555 -24.07 10.28 -12.59
C LEU A 555 -23.38 11.26 -11.65
N HIS A 556 -22.75 12.27 -12.22
CA HIS A 556 -22.25 13.43 -11.49
C HIS A 556 -23.34 14.51 -11.50
N TRP A 557 -23.38 15.35 -10.49
CA TRP A 557 -24.37 16.44 -10.36
C TRP A 557 -23.70 17.70 -9.82
N HIS A 558 -24.31 18.85 -10.08
CA HIS A 558 -23.86 20.12 -9.52
C HIS A 558 -25.00 21.13 -9.29
N VAL A 559 -24.75 22.10 -8.43
CA VAL A 559 -25.58 23.32 -8.30
C VAL A 559 -24.67 24.52 -8.02
N ASP A 560 -24.92 25.62 -8.74
CA ASP A 560 -24.25 26.91 -8.50
C ASP A 560 -25.05 27.72 -7.48
N VAL A 561 -24.41 28.12 -6.39
CA VAL A 561 -25.01 28.93 -5.31
C VAL A 561 -24.20 30.21 -5.08
N PRO A 562 -24.80 31.30 -4.58
CA PRO A 562 -24.02 32.45 -4.10
C PRO A 562 -23.06 32.01 -2.99
N LEU A 563 -21.80 32.45 -3.05
CA LEU A 563 -20.77 32.07 -2.08
C LEU A 563 -21.17 32.45 -0.63
N SER A 564 -21.87 33.58 -0.49
CA SER A 564 -22.46 34.04 0.78
C SER A 564 -23.47 33.05 1.37
N HIS A 565 -24.28 32.38 0.54
CA HIS A 565 -25.27 31.40 1.01
C HIS A 565 -24.57 30.12 1.49
N LEU A 566 -23.53 29.66 0.79
CA LEU A 566 -22.73 28.50 1.23
C LEU A 566 -21.97 28.78 2.53
N ILE A 567 -21.45 30.00 2.72
CA ILE A 567 -20.76 30.43 3.94
C ILE A 567 -21.71 30.55 5.13
N GLN A 568 -22.98 30.91 4.90
CA GLN A 568 -24.01 30.98 5.94
C GLN A 568 -24.63 29.59 6.24
N ALA A 569 -24.50 28.63 5.32
CA ALA A 569 -24.99 27.27 5.48
C ALA A 569 -24.18 26.51 6.54
N ARG A 570 -24.80 26.24 7.70
CA ARG A 570 -24.21 25.41 8.77
C ARG A 570 -24.03 23.95 8.34
N GLU A 571 -24.93 23.46 7.50
CA GLU A 571 -24.85 22.14 6.92
C GLU A 571 -25.45 22.10 5.51
N VAL A 572 -24.71 21.45 4.60
CA VAL A 572 -25.10 21.19 3.22
C VAL A 572 -25.53 19.72 3.13
N LYS A 573 -26.76 19.46 2.69
CA LYS A 573 -27.32 18.11 2.59
C LYS A 573 -27.65 17.75 1.15
N VAL A 574 -27.47 16.50 0.75
CA VAL A 574 -27.91 15.98 -0.55
C VAL A 574 -28.86 14.79 -0.40
N ARG A 575 -29.83 14.69 -1.30
CA ARG A 575 -30.65 13.49 -1.55
C ARG A 575 -30.93 13.32 -3.04
N CYS A 576 -31.27 12.12 -3.46
CA CYS A 576 -31.70 11.85 -4.84
C CYS A 576 -33.01 11.05 -4.91
N PHE A 577 -33.57 10.95 -6.13
CA PHE A 577 -34.82 10.25 -6.43
C PHE A 577 -34.68 9.43 -7.73
N ASN A 578 -35.27 8.24 -7.76
CA ASN A 578 -35.26 7.37 -8.93
C ASN A 578 -36.58 7.38 -9.74
N VAL A 579 -36.68 6.52 -10.76
CA VAL A 579 -37.87 6.35 -11.60
C VAL A 579 -39.15 6.08 -10.80
N PHE A 580 -39.07 5.31 -9.71
CA PHE A 580 -40.19 4.98 -8.82
C PHE A 580 -40.52 6.09 -7.81
N LYS A 581 -39.75 7.18 -7.77
CA LYS A 581 -39.82 8.27 -6.79
C LYS A 581 -39.46 7.82 -5.36
N ASN A 582 -38.76 6.70 -5.21
CA ASN A 582 -38.06 6.37 -3.97
C ASN A 582 -37.02 7.45 -3.67
N THR A 583 -36.68 7.64 -2.40
CA THR A 583 -35.61 8.57 -1.97
C THR A 583 -34.90 8.03 -0.73
N GLN A 584 -33.81 8.70 -0.36
CA GLN A 584 -32.95 8.37 0.78
C GLN A 584 -33.60 8.78 2.12
N PRO A 585 -33.35 8.05 3.22
CA PRO A 585 -33.82 8.45 4.55
C PRO A 585 -33.01 9.63 5.11
N GLU A 586 -33.64 10.46 5.96
CA GLU A 586 -32.96 11.53 6.70
C GLU A 586 -31.84 10.99 7.60
N ARG A 587 -32.07 9.83 8.24
CA ARG A 587 -31.21 9.28 9.30
C ARG A 587 -30.63 7.92 8.92
N PRO A 588 -29.39 7.60 9.34
CA PRO A 588 -28.77 6.31 9.07
C PRO A 588 -29.47 5.16 9.81
N ALA A 589 -29.63 4.04 9.10
CA ALA A 589 -30.19 2.79 9.64
C ALA A 589 -29.05 1.83 10.01
N TRP A 590 -28.63 1.84 11.28
CA TRP A 590 -27.57 0.96 11.75
C TRP A 590 -27.95 -0.53 11.64
N ASN A 591 -26.99 -1.35 11.22
CA ASN A 591 -27.09 -2.81 11.15
C ASN A 591 -25.72 -3.44 11.49
N LEU A 592 -25.74 -4.69 11.96
CA LEU A 592 -24.55 -5.38 12.51
C LEU A 592 -23.36 -5.49 11.53
N MET A 593 -23.63 -5.56 10.23
CA MET A 593 -22.61 -5.66 9.17
C MET A 593 -22.14 -4.30 8.65
N GLY A 594 -22.79 -3.22 9.08
CA GLY A 594 -22.50 -1.86 8.65
C GLY A 594 -22.64 -1.67 7.13
N MET A 595 -23.71 -2.22 6.54
CA MET A 595 -23.92 -2.26 5.10
C MET A 595 -25.03 -1.31 4.63
N MET A 596 -25.01 -0.96 3.34
CA MET A 596 -26.06 -0.26 2.61
C MET A 596 -26.46 1.12 3.19
N ASN A 597 -25.51 1.84 3.78
CA ASN A 597 -25.77 3.18 4.32
C ASN A 597 -26.05 4.19 3.20
N ASN A 598 -27.29 4.68 3.12
CA ASN A 598 -27.71 5.64 2.11
C ASN A 598 -28.45 6.87 2.67
N CYS A 599 -28.34 7.21 3.97
CA CYS A 599 -29.02 8.41 4.49
C CYS A 599 -28.50 9.70 3.83
N TRP A 600 -29.22 10.82 3.99
CA TRP A 600 -28.82 12.11 3.41
C TRP A 600 -27.38 12.47 3.77
N TYR A 601 -26.51 12.56 2.75
CA TYR A 601 -25.11 12.86 2.97
C TYR A 601 -24.96 14.34 3.34
N THR A 602 -24.26 14.61 4.42
CA THR A 602 -24.25 15.93 5.08
C THR A 602 -22.82 16.42 5.26
N VAL A 603 -22.48 17.55 4.65
CA VAL A 603 -21.24 18.31 4.90
C VAL A 603 -21.56 19.44 5.88
N ARG A 604 -20.66 19.75 6.81
CA ARG A 604 -20.83 20.83 7.80
C ARG A 604 -19.76 21.89 7.67
N SER A 605 -20.08 23.12 8.05
CA SER A 605 -19.13 24.22 8.14
C SER A 605 -18.73 24.50 9.59
N GLU A 606 -17.45 24.78 9.81
CA GLU A 606 -16.92 25.32 11.06
C GLU A 606 -16.11 26.60 10.75
N ILE A 607 -16.11 27.58 11.66
CA ILE A 607 -15.34 28.82 11.50
C ILE A 607 -14.01 28.65 12.23
N VAL A 608 -12.89 28.96 11.56
CA VAL A 608 -11.54 28.82 12.08
C VAL A 608 -10.65 30.02 11.77
N ASP A 609 -9.78 30.38 12.70
CA ASP A 609 -8.80 31.47 12.56
C ASP A 609 -7.37 30.89 12.41
N ASP A 610 -6.56 31.44 11.52
CA ASP A 610 -5.18 30.97 11.31
C ASP A 610 -4.18 31.55 12.32
N ALA A 611 -4.09 30.89 13.48
CA ALA A 611 -3.21 31.29 14.59
C ALA A 611 -1.69 31.31 14.30
N ASN A 612 -1.25 30.75 13.16
CA ASN A 612 0.16 30.67 12.75
C ASN A 612 0.48 31.52 11.50
N GLY A 613 -0.50 32.20 10.91
CA GLY A 613 -0.30 33.12 9.80
C GLY A 613 -0.05 34.56 10.28
N GLY A 614 0.79 35.32 9.56
CA GLY A 614 1.07 36.73 9.90
C GLY A 614 -0.08 37.72 9.68
N GLY A 615 -1.22 37.25 9.19
CA GLY A 615 -2.48 37.98 9.08
C GLY A 615 -3.62 37.08 9.58
N GLY A 616 -4.46 37.62 10.46
CA GLY A 616 -5.54 36.86 11.13
C GLY A 616 -6.77 36.71 10.25
N ASP A 617 -6.65 35.98 9.13
CA ASP A 617 -7.76 35.69 8.24
C ASP A 617 -8.66 34.56 8.80
N THR A 618 -9.93 34.89 9.04
CA THR A 618 -10.96 33.93 9.43
C THR A 618 -11.51 33.18 8.20
N HIS A 619 -11.56 31.86 8.30
CA HIS A 619 -12.00 30.96 7.24
C HIS A 619 -13.23 30.15 7.64
N VAL A 620 -14.07 29.81 6.67
CA VAL A 620 -15.05 28.72 6.77
C VAL A 620 -14.41 27.43 6.29
N LEU A 621 -14.38 26.42 7.15
CA LEU A 621 -13.79 25.12 6.93
C LEU A 621 -14.88 24.06 6.77
N PHE A 622 -14.88 23.33 5.66
CA PHE A 622 -15.88 22.32 5.35
C PHE A 622 -15.43 20.92 5.78
N ARG A 623 -16.33 20.21 6.46
CA ARG A 623 -16.13 18.86 7.00
C ARG A 623 -17.17 17.91 6.44
N HIS A 624 -16.72 16.78 5.90
CA HIS A 624 -17.52 15.62 5.53
C HIS A 624 -17.90 14.82 6.80
N PRO A 625 -18.85 13.87 6.75
CA PRO A 625 -19.21 13.05 7.91
C PRO A 625 -17.99 12.39 8.56
N THR A 626 -17.15 11.76 7.73
CA THR A 626 -15.98 11.00 8.15
C THR A 626 -14.88 11.09 7.11
N GLU A 627 -13.62 11.22 7.53
CA GLU A 627 -12.48 10.85 6.69
C GLU A 627 -12.41 9.31 6.56
N PRO A 628 -11.96 8.76 5.43
CA PRO A 628 -11.80 7.31 5.25
C PRO A 628 -10.72 6.71 6.16
N GLY A 629 -10.73 5.38 6.35
CA GLY A 629 -9.68 4.66 7.08
C GLY A 629 -9.57 5.08 8.56
N THR A 630 -8.37 5.48 8.99
CA THR A 630 -8.08 5.93 10.37
C THR A 630 -8.35 7.43 10.61
N GLY A 631 -8.47 8.27 9.58
CA GLY A 631 -8.58 9.74 9.74
C GLY A 631 -9.79 10.20 10.58
N ASP A 632 -9.60 11.16 11.47
CA ASP A 632 -10.59 11.60 12.47
C ASP A 632 -11.17 13.02 12.19
N GLY A 633 -10.72 13.69 11.12
CA GLY A 633 -11.09 15.07 10.79
C GLY A 633 -12.52 15.28 10.28
N GLY A 634 -13.37 14.25 10.24
CA GLY A 634 -14.80 14.39 9.92
C GLY A 634 -15.62 15.01 11.06
N TRP A 635 -16.82 15.52 10.76
CA TRP A 635 -17.68 16.12 11.80
C TRP A 635 -18.39 15.11 12.70
N MET A 636 -18.61 13.87 12.24
CA MET A 636 -19.13 12.82 13.12
C MET A 636 -18.05 12.43 14.14
N LYS A 637 -18.46 12.29 15.41
CA LYS A 637 -17.60 11.85 16.51
C LYS A 637 -18.19 10.59 17.15
N GLU A 638 -17.31 9.80 17.78
CA GLU A 638 -17.67 8.49 18.33
C GLU A 638 -18.74 8.59 19.42
N SER A 639 -19.76 7.73 19.34
CA SER A 639 -20.93 7.79 20.24
C SER A 639 -20.61 7.42 21.69
N VAL A 640 -21.47 7.87 22.60
CA VAL A 640 -21.44 7.48 24.02
C VAL A 640 -21.55 5.96 24.21
N VAL A 641 -22.20 5.22 23.29
CA VAL A 641 -22.28 3.75 23.34
C VAL A 641 -20.90 3.15 23.09
N ASN A 642 -20.21 3.57 22.03
CA ASN A 642 -18.85 3.12 21.74
C ASN A 642 -17.87 3.51 22.85
N GLN A 643 -17.96 4.75 23.37
CA GLN A 643 -17.13 5.21 24.49
C GLN A 643 -17.35 4.36 25.76
N ILE A 644 -18.58 3.94 26.04
CA ILE A 644 -18.90 3.02 27.14
C ILE A 644 -18.37 1.60 26.87
N GLU A 645 -18.43 1.12 25.62
CA GLU A 645 -17.85 -0.17 25.25
C GLU A 645 -16.31 -0.16 25.34
N ALA A 646 -15.65 0.94 24.94
CA ALA A 646 -14.22 1.16 25.14
C ALA A 646 -13.86 1.19 26.63
N ALA A 647 -14.53 2.04 27.42
CA ALA A 647 -14.30 2.14 28.87
C ALA A 647 -14.55 0.82 29.64
N LYS A 648 -15.43 -0.06 29.14
CA LYS A 648 -15.62 -1.43 29.66
C LYS A 648 -14.44 -2.34 29.34
N ARG A 649 -13.86 -2.25 28.14
CA ARG A 649 -12.62 -2.97 27.77
C ARG A 649 -11.45 -2.46 28.62
N ASP A 650 -11.36 -1.14 28.82
CA ASP A 650 -10.32 -0.52 29.65
C ASP A 650 -10.42 -0.95 31.12
N ALA A 651 -11.64 -1.06 31.67
CA ALA A 651 -11.88 -1.49 33.05
C ALA A 651 -11.44 -2.95 33.34
N GLY A 652 -11.17 -3.76 32.30
CA GLY A 652 -10.56 -5.08 32.44
C GLY A 652 -9.02 -5.09 32.54
N THR A 653 -8.36 -3.94 32.36
CA THR A 653 -6.91 -3.87 32.14
C THR A 653 -6.09 -4.06 33.43
N PRO A 654 -5.13 -5.02 33.48
CA PRO A 654 -4.18 -5.16 34.57
C PRO A 654 -3.25 -3.95 34.72
N GLN A 655 -2.91 -3.56 35.94
CA GLN A 655 -2.04 -2.38 36.21
C GLN A 655 -0.54 -2.61 35.96
N LYS A 656 -0.13 -3.82 35.55
CA LYS A 656 1.27 -4.15 35.24
C LYS A 656 1.77 -3.26 34.09
N GLN A 657 2.91 -2.61 34.27
CA GLN A 657 3.54 -1.79 33.24
C GLN A 657 4.78 -2.49 32.65
N PHE A 658 5.09 -2.17 31.39
CA PHE A 658 6.22 -2.69 30.64
C PHE A 658 6.95 -1.55 29.92
N THR A 659 8.27 -1.43 30.07
CA THR A 659 9.08 -0.44 29.33
C THR A 659 9.24 -0.84 27.86
N ARG A 660 9.80 0.05 27.03
CA ARG A 660 10.16 -0.28 25.65
C ARG A 660 11.10 -1.49 25.57
N GLU A 661 12.19 -1.48 26.33
CA GLU A 661 13.23 -2.53 26.30
C GLU A 661 12.75 -3.87 26.85
N GLU A 662 11.68 -3.88 27.64
CA GLU A 662 11.06 -5.09 28.13
C GLU A 662 10.26 -5.78 27.02
N VAL A 663 9.35 -5.05 26.35
CA VAL A 663 8.54 -5.60 25.26
C VAL A 663 9.43 -6.07 24.09
N GLU A 664 10.52 -5.34 23.78
CA GLU A 664 11.48 -5.69 22.71
C GLU A 664 12.24 -7.02 22.93
N LYS A 665 12.09 -7.70 24.08
CA LYS A 665 12.64 -9.06 24.32
C LYS A 665 11.78 -10.18 23.74
N HIS A 666 10.49 -9.93 23.53
CA HIS A 666 9.46 -10.94 23.25
C HIS A 666 9.07 -10.94 21.77
N ASP A 667 10.06 -11.27 20.93
CA ASP A 667 10.05 -11.16 19.46
C ASP A 667 9.97 -12.51 18.71
N LYS A 668 9.57 -13.61 19.38
CA LYS A 668 9.79 -15.00 18.90
C LYS A 668 8.50 -15.81 18.82
N GLU A 669 8.45 -16.83 17.96
CA GLU A 669 7.29 -17.73 17.86
C GLU A 669 6.93 -18.41 19.21
N ASP A 670 7.97 -18.75 19.99
CA ASP A 670 7.85 -19.37 21.32
C ASP A 670 7.72 -18.36 22.48
N ASP A 671 7.83 -17.05 22.21
CA ASP A 671 7.74 -15.97 23.19
C ASP A 671 7.46 -14.63 22.48
N CYS A 672 6.18 -14.31 22.25
CA CYS A 672 5.73 -13.18 21.43
C CYS A 672 4.76 -12.27 22.16
N TRP A 673 5.15 -11.01 22.34
CA TRP A 673 4.24 -9.96 22.80
C TRP A 673 3.94 -8.96 21.68
N ILE A 674 2.69 -8.50 21.63
CA ILE A 674 2.24 -7.43 20.72
C ILE A 674 1.64 -6.27 21.53
N VAL A 675 1.72 -5.04 20.99
CA VAL A 675 1.16 -3.83 21.61
C VAL A 675 -0.02 -3.30 20.79
N VAL A 676 -1.23 -3.43 21.33
CA VAL A 676 -2.48 -2.92 20.73
C VAL A 676 -3.11 -1.93 21.72
N ASP A 677 -3.37 -0.70 21.28
CA ASP A 677 -3.94 0.38 22.09
C ASP A 677 -3.14 0.62 23.40
N GLY A 678 -1.81 0.61 23.28
CA GLY A 678 -0.88 0.75 24.41
C GLY A 678 -0.94 -0.39 25.44
N LYS A 679 -1.72 -1.44 25.20
CA LYS A 679 -1.83 -2.65 26.03
C LYS A 679 -0.94 -3.75 25.46
N VAL A 680 -0.30 -4.52 26.32
CA VAL A 680 0.66 -5.58 25.98
C VAL A 680 -0.02 -6.94 26.10
N TYR A 681 0.13 -7.81 25.10
CA TYR A 681 -0.58 -9.09 25.01
C TYR A 681 0.36 -10.26 24.69
N ASP A 682 0.23 -11.36 25.43
CA ASP A 682 0.93 -12.62 25.16
C ASP A 682 0.24 -13.38 24.01
N ALA A 683 0.70 -13.14 22.78
CA ALA A 683 0.11 -13.71 21.58
C ALA A 683 0.61 -15.14 21.29
N THR A 684 1.58 -15.64 22.06
CA THR A 684 2.29 -16.92 21.87
C THR A 684 1.34 -18.10 21.68
N SER A 685 0.30 -18.21 22.51
CA SER A 685 -0.68 -19.30 22.40
C SER A 685 -1.77 -19.09 21.34
N VAL A 686 -1.93 -17.86 20.84
CA VAL A 686 -2.87 -17.51 19.76
C VAL A 686 -2.33 -17.94 18.39
N MET A 687 -1.01 -17.86 18.19
CA MET A 687 -0.33 -18.28 16.96
C MET A 687 -0.71 -19.68 16.47
N ALA A 688 -0.97 -20.60 17.39
CA ALA A 688 -1.32 -21.98 17.07
C ALA A 688 -2.61 -22.09 16.24
N TRP A 689 -3.55 -21.14 16.38
CA TRP A 689 -4.90 -21.22 15.80
C TRP A 689 -5.44 -19.91 15.19
N HIS A 690 -4.68 -18.80 15.17
CA HIS A 690 -5.12 -17.54 14.55
C HIS A 690 -5.49 -17.73 13.06
N PRO A 691 -6.68 -17.29 12.59
CA PRO A 691 -7.14 -17.52 11.21
C PRO A 691 -6.25 -16.89 10.12
N GLY A 692 -5.60 -15.76 10.41
CA GLY A 692 -4.65 -15.09 9.52
C GLY A 692 -3.23 -15.70 9.55
N GLY A 693 -3.01 -16.75 10.33
CA GLY A 693 -1.72 -17.41 10.47
C GLY A 693 -0.78 -16.73 11.49
N LYS A 694 0.52 -17.04 11.38
CA LYS A 694 1.55 -16.50 12.30
C LYS A 694 2.09 -15.15 11.84
N ALA A 695 2.30 -14.98 10.53
CA ALA A 695 3.01 -13.83 9.97
C ALA A 695 2.41 -12.46 10.36
N PRO A 696 1.07 -12.24 10.42
CA PRO A 696 0.52 -10.97 10.87
C PRO A 696 0.87 -10.65 12.33
N ILE A 697 0.87 -11.66 13.22
CA ILE A 697 1.27 -11.49 14.62
C ILE A 697 2.79 -11.24 14.71
N MET A 698 3.59 -12.05 14.01
CA MET A 698 5.06 -11.95 14.02
C MET A 698 5.58 -10.63 13.42
N ALA A 699 4.83 -10.00 12.50
CA ALA A 699 5.14 -8.66 11.99
C ALA A 699 5.13 -7.57 13.09
N HIS A 700 4.52 -7.86 14.25
CA HIS A 700 4.40 -6.96 15.40
C HIS A 700 5.09 -7.50 16.67
N ALA A 701 5.68 -8.70 16.64
CA ALA A 701 6.29 -9.35 17.80
C ALA A 701 7.44 -8.51 18.37
N GLY A 702 7.34 -8.16 19.65
CA GLY A 702 8.28 -7.31 20.36
C GLY A 702 8.26 -5.83 19.94
N ARG A 703 7.33 -5.39 19.08
CA ARG A 703 7.38 -4.05 18.47
C ARG A 703 6.44 -3.05 19.12
N LEU A 704 6.94 -1.83 19.29
CA LEU A 704 6.20 -0.68 19.81
C LEU A 704 6.02 0.38 18.71
N HIS A 705 5.01 0.19 17.86
CA HIS A 705 4.60 1.16 16.84
C HIS A 705 3.08 1.21 16.71
N GLN A 706 2.55 2.34 16.23
CA GLN A 706 1.11 2.60 16.19
C GLN A 706 0.37 1.66 15.24
N GLU A 707 0.99 1.31 14.12
CA GLU A 707 0.45 0.41 13.09
C GLU A 707 -0.07 -0.92 13.69
N THR A 708 0.55 -1.51 14.72
CA THR A 708 0.03 -2.74 15.38
C THR A 708 -1.40 -2.57 15.91
N THR A 709 -1.74 -1.37 16.39
CA THR A 709 -3.09 -1.03 16.86
C THR A 709 -4.04 -0.84 15.67
N GLU A 710 -3.58 -0.18 14.62
CA GLU A 710 -4.37 0.12 13.42
C GLU A 710 -4.67 -1.15 12.62
N GLU A 711 -3.73 -2.10 12.51
CA GLU A 711 -3.94 -3.43 11.92
C GLU A 711 -4.88 -4.29 12.74
N PHE A 712 -4.84 -4.20 14.08
CA PHE A 712 -5.78 -4.93 14.92
C PHE A 712 -7.20 -4.37 14.74
N ASP A 713 -7.39 -3.09 15.02
CA ASP A 713 -8.69 -2.40 15.03
C ASP A 713 -9.38 -2.34 13.65
N SER A 714 -8.63 -2.46 12.56
CA SER A 714 -9.17 -2.46 11.19
C SER A 714 -9.58 -3.84 10.66
N ILE A 715 -9.20 -4.93 11.33
CA ILE A 715 -9.45 -6.31 10.88
C ILE A 715 -10.28 -7.12 11.90
N HIS A 716 -10.12 -6.87 13.19
CA HIS A 716 -10.59 -7.77 14.26
C HIS A 716 -11.93 -7.35 14.88
N ASP A 717 -12.77 -8.35 15.18
CA ASP A 717 -14.14 -8.17 15.66
C ASP A 717 -14.25 -8.26 17.20
N GLY A 718 -15.48 -8.17 17.73
CA GLY A 718 -15.77 -8.32 19.16
C GLY A 718 -15.26 -9.64 19.78
N LEU A 719 -15.39 -10.78 19.08
CA LEU A 719 -14.88 -12.07 19.58
C LEU A 719 -13.34 -12.09 19.59
N ALA A 720 -12.71 -11.49 18.58
CA ALA A 720 -11.27 -11.30 18.57
C ALA A 720 -10.78 -10.35 19.68
N TYR A 721 -11.53 -9.30 20.05
CA TYR A 721 -11.23 -8.50 21.25
C TYR A 721 -11.39 -9.33 22.54
N GLU A 722 -12.41 -10.17 22.67
CA GLU A 722 -12.54 -11.06 23.84
C GLU A 722 -11.36 -12.03 23.97
N LYS A 723 -10.93 -12.64 22.85
CA LYS A 723 -9.72 -13.47 22.82
C LYS A 723 -8.43 -12.69 23.05
N LEU A 724 -8.36 -11.43 22.62
CA LEU A 724 -7.25 -10.54 22.94
C LEU A 724 -7.23 -10.23 24.45
N GLN A 725 -8.38 -10.02 25.10
CA GLN A 725 -8.45 -9.83 26.56
C GLN A 725 -7.97 -11.07 27.34
N GLU A 726 -8.22 -12.30 26.87
CA GLU A 726 -7.62 -13.52 27.46
C GLU A 726 -6.07 -13.49 27.47
N CYS A 727 -5.45 -12.76 26.53
CA CYS A 727 -3.99 -12.66 26.36
C CYS A 727 -3.35 -11.48 27.14
N LEU A 728 -4.15 -10.59 27.73
CA LEU A 728 -3.73 -9.27 28.21
C LEU A 728 -2.75 -9.31 29.39
N LEU A 729 -1.49 -8.92 29.18
CA LEU A 729 -0.44 -8.82 30.21
C LEU A 729 -0.56 -7.55 31.07
N GLY A 730 -0.80 -6.39 30.43
CA GLY A 730 -0.86 -5.07 31.07
C GLY A 730 -0.70 -3.94 30.04
N VAL A 731 0.04 -2.87 30.37
CA VAL A 731 0.22 -1.68 29.49
C VAL A 731 1.67 -1.23 29.33
N VAL A 732 1.98 -0.51 28.25
CA VAL A 732 3.30 0.13 28.07
C VAL A 732 3.42 1.40 28.92
N THR A 733 4.64 1.74 29.36
CA THR A 733 4.91 2.98 30.11
C THR A 733 4.51 4.23 29.33
N ASP A 734 4.34 5.36 30.03
CA ASP A 734 4.07 6.64 29.37
C ASP A 734 5.24 7.09 28.46
N LYS A 735 6.49 6.70 28.77
CA LYS A 735 7.67 6.93 27.90
C LYS A 735 7.54 6.13 26.60
N ALA A 736 7.27 4.82 26.70
CA ALA A 736 7.03 3.96 25.55
C ALA A 736 5.80 4.39 24.72
N ARG A 737 4.71 4.82 25.36
CA ARG A 737 3.50 5.33 24.67
C ARG A 737 3.76 6.65 23.94
N ASN A 738 4.55 7.54 24.53
CA ASN A 738 5.00 8.78 23.89
C ASN A 738 5.99 8.49 22.74
N PHE A 739 6.82 7.44 22.82
CA PHE A 739 7.67 6.98 21.71
C PHE A 739 6.84 6.44 20.55
N ILE A 740 5.87 5.55 20.80
CA ILE A 740 4.89 5.06 19.81
C ILE A 740 4.23 6.25 19.10
N LYS A 741 3.70 7.20 19.87
CA LYS A 741 3.03 8.39 19.32
C LYS A 741 3.98 9.30 18.54
N LYS A 742 5.15 9.63 19.08
CA LYS A 742 6.11 10.53 18.40
C LYS A 742 6.66 9.91 17.11
N ASN A 743 6.85 8.59 17.07
CA ASN A 743 7.23 7.90 15.84
C ASN A 743 6.09 7.93 14.82
N ALA A 744 4.85 7.64 15.22
CA ALA A 744 3.69 7.75 14.34
C ALA A 744 3.50 9.18 13.80
N GLU A 745 3.67 10.21 14.64
CA GLU A 745 3.65 11.62 14.23
C GLU A 745 4.80 11.96 13.27
N LYS A 746 6.01 11.42 13.49
CA LYS A 746 7.17 11.61 12.60
C LYS A 746 6.97 10.89 11.25
N GLU A 747 6.53 9.64 11.27
CA GLU A 747 6.25 8.83 10.07
C GLU A 747 5.09 9.42 9.27
N ALA A 748 4.02 9.90 9.93
CA ALA A 748 2.95 10.63 9.29
C ALA A 748 3.44 11.95 8.69
N ALA A 749 4.31 12.70 9.38
CA ALA A 749 4.89 13.93 8.84
C ALA A 749 5.89 13.70 7.68
N GLU A 750 6.62 12.58 7.67
CA GLU A 750 7.45 12.19 6.51
C GLU A 750 6.58 11.74 5.34
N LYS A 751 5.59 10.87 5.57
CA LYS A 751 4.61 10.44 4.54
C LYS A 751 3.78 11.61 3.99
N ALA A 752 3.45 12.60 4.81
CA ALA A 752 2.70 13.80 4.40
C ALA A 752 3.54 14.83 3.61
N LYS A 753 4.88 14.82 3.77
CA LYS A 753 5.77 15.59 2.88
C LYS A 753 5.83 14.97 1.47
N GLY A 754 5.81 13.64 1.40
CA GLY A 754 5.80 12.87 0.15
C GLY A 754 7.12 12.89 -0.64
N ASP A 755 7.29 11.94 -1.56
CA ASP A 755 8.41 11.90 -2.51
C ASP A 755 8.12 12.82 -3.73
N VAL A 756 7.95 14.12 -3.47
CA VAL A 756 7.44 15.17 -4.39
C VAL A 756 8.22 15.30 -5.72
N ASP A 757 9.49 14.88 -5.74
CA ASP A 757 10.33 14.93 -6.94
C ASP A 757 10.01 13.75 -7.87
N GLU A 758 9.00 13.91 -8.74
CA GLU A 758 8.57 12.91 -9.72
C GLU A 758 9.70 12.46 -10.67
N LYS A 759 10.75 13.28 -10.85
CA LYS A 759 11.90 12.98 -11.73
C LYS A 759 12.81 11.86 -11.20
N ARG A 760 12.80 11.59 -9.90
CA ARG A 760 13.65 10.58 -9.25
C ARG A 760 13.00 9.21 -9.28
N ALA A 761 13.75 8.19 -9.71
CA ALA A 761 13.32 6.80 -9.68
C ALA A 761 13.30 6.22 -8.25
N LEU A 762 14.27 6.58 -7.39
CA LEU A 762 14.27 6.09 -6.01
C LEU A 762 13.21 6.81 -5.17
N LYS A 763 12.38 6.00 -4.49
CA LYS A 763 11.33 6.40 -3.56
C LYS A 763 11.55 5.70 -2.22
N LYS A 764 11.39 6.41 -1.10
CA LYS A 764 11.82 5.88 0.22
C LYS A 764 10.94 4.72 0.68
N HIS A 765 9.63 4.84 0.47
CA HIS A 765 8.61 3.90 0.96
C HIS A 765 7.92 3.10 -0.16
N ARG A 766 8.38 3.22 -1.41
CA ARG A 766 7.81 2.54 -2.59
C ARG A 766 8.88 1.83 -3.41
N TRP A 767 8.52 0.64 -3.89
CA TRP A 767 9.31 -0.15 -4.83
C TRP A 767 8.94 0.22 -6.26
N ILE A 768 9.95 0.47 -7.09
CA ILE A 768 9.85 0.92 -8.47
C ILE A 768 10.57 -0.09 -9.39
N PRO A 769 9.96 -0.57 -10.48
CA PRO A 769 10.58 -1.58 -11.34
C PRO A 769 11.71 -0.99 -12.20
N THR A 770 12.73 -1.79 -12.47
CA THR A 770 13.83 -1.45 -13.38
C THR A 770 14.27 -2.66 -14.18
N LYS A 771 14.65 -2.46 -15.44
CA LYS A 771 14.95 -3.54 -16.40
C LYS A 771 16.45 -3.74 -16.55
N LEU A 772 16.91 -5.00 -16.48
CA LEU A 772 18.28 -5.36 -16.83
C LEU A 772 18.49 -5.19 -18.34
N VAL A 773 19.38 -4.28 -18.76
CA VAL A 773 19.66 -4.00 -20.18
C VAL A 773 21.02 -4.51 -20.65
N ASP A 774 22.02 -4.60 -19.77
CA ASP A 774 23.31 -5.23 -20.07
C ASP A 774 23.82 -6.06 -18.86
N ARG A 775 24.62 -7.10 -19.17
CA ARG A 775 25.40 -7.86 -18.19
C ARG A 775 26.79 -8.16 -18.75
N LYS A 776 27.81 -7.70 -18.03
CA LYS A 776 29.22 -7.92 -18.38
C LYS A 776 29.93 -8.77 -17.33
N THR A 777 30.56 -9.87 -17.75
CA THR A 777 31.47 -10.66 -16.91
C THR A 777 32.75 -9.88 -16.62
N LEU A 778 33.16 -9.79 -15.36
CA LEU A 778 34.42 -9.18 -14.91
C LEU A 778 35.40 -10.24 -14.39
N SER A 779 34.90 -11.28 -13.74
CA SER A 779 35.63 -12.51 -13.37
C SER A 779 34.69 -13.71 -13.36
N ASP A 780 35.21 -14.92 -13.11
CA ASP A 780 34.42 -16.15 -12.99
C ASP A 780 33.21 -16.04 -12.04
N ASP A 781 33.31 -15.19 -10.99
CA ASP A 781 32.24 -14.99 -10.00
C ASP A 781 31.74 -13.55 -9.88
N THR A 782 32.26 -12.60 -10.67
CA THR A 782 31.93 -11.17 -10.55
C THR A 782 31.44 -10.62 -11.87
N PHE A 783 30.29 -9.95 -11.83
CA PHE A 783 29.61 -9.42 -13.00
C PHE A 783 29.15 -7.98 -12.73
N SER A 784 29.19 -7.15 -13.77
CA SER A 784 28.47 -5.87 -13.81
C SER A 784 27.09 -6.08 -14.44
N TYR A 785 26.11 -5.34 -13.96
CA TYR A 785 24.71 -5.36 -14.38
C TYR A 785 24.23 -3.92 -14.57
N THR A 786 23.83 -3.57 -15.78
CA THR A 786 23.30 -2.23 -16.11
C THR A 786 21.79 -2.28 -16.14
N PHE A 787 21.16 -1.40 -15.37
CA PHE A 787 19.71 -1.33 -15.20
C PHE A 787 19.16 -0.02 -15.76
N ARG A 788 18.04 -0.09 -16.50
CA ARG A 788 17.31 1.07 -17.03
C ARG A 788 16.14 1.42 -16.13
N LEU A 789 16.08 2.69 -15.73
CA LEU A 789 15.03 3.28 -14.90
C LEU A 789 13.69 3.37 -15.65
N PRO A 790 12.56 3.60 -14.96
CA PRO A 790 11.27 3.82 -15.62
C PRO A 790 11.30 4.99 -16.59
N ASP A 791 10.49 4.90 -17.65
CA ASP A 791 10.25 6.02 -18.54
C ASP A 791 9.69 7.21 -17.73
N ARG A 792 10.20 8.41 -18.00
CA ARG A 792 10.00 9.66 -17.21
C ARG A 792 10.75 9.78 -15.87
N GLN A 793 11.66 8.86 -15.55
CA GLN A 793 12.54 8.96 -14.38
C GLN A 793 14.01 8.75 -14.78
N ALA A 794 14.57 9.73 -15.49
CA ALA A 794 15.97 9.68 -15.95
C ALA A 794 17.02 9.78 -14.81
N VAL A 795 16.62 10.23 -13.62
CA VAL A 795 17.49 10.46 -12.45
C VAL A 795 17.28 9.34 -11.42
N LEU A 796 18.34 8.64 -11.02
CA LEU A 796 18.29 7.65 -9.93
C LEU A 796 17.97 8.34 -8.60
N GLY A 797 18.66 9.44 -8.30
CA GLY A 797 18.42 10.26 -7.11
C GLY A 797 19.13 9.79 -5.83
N LEU A 798 20.22 9.02 -5.98
CA LEU A 798 21.03 8.47 -4.89
C LEU A 798 22.20 9.40 -4.51
N GLY A 799 22.46 9.59 -3.21
CA GLY A 799 23.63 10.31 -2.73
C GLY A 799 24.91 9.45 -2.72
N THR A 800 26.09 10.08 -2.82
CA THR A 800 27.37 9.38 -2.62
C THR A 800 27.38 8.68 -1.27
N CYS A 801 27.93 7.46 -1.19
CA CYS A 801 27.93 6.56 -0.02
C CYS A 801 26.59 5.88 0.32
N GLN A 802 25.47 6.28 -0.27
CA GLN A 802 24.17 5.64 -0.02
C GLN A 802 23.96 4.37 -0.87
N HIS A 803 22.96 3.57 -0.51
CA HIS A 803 22.62 2.31 -1.15
C HIS A 803 21.24 2.36 -1.83
N VAL A 804 21.07 1.49 -2.83
CA VAL A 804 19.77 1.06 -3.34
C VAL A 804 19.43 -0.31 -2.77
N PHE A 805 18.18 -0.53 -2.35
CA PHE A 805 17.68 -1.89 -2.14
C PHE A 805 17.25 -2.48 -3.48
N ILE A 806 17.76 -3.66 -3.81
CA ILE A 806 17.25 -4.52 -4.88
C ILE A 806 16.29 -5.54 -4.27
N GLY A 807 15.05 -5.53 -4.76
CA GLY A 807 13.99 -6.47 -4.45
C GLY A 807 13.72 -7.43 -5.62
N PHE A 808 13.35 -8.66 -5.33
CA PHE A 808 12.87 -9.63 -6.31
C PHE A 808 11.78 -10.52 -5.70
N HIS A 809 10.72 -10.82 -6.46
CA HIS A 809 9.52 -11.46 -5.93
C HIS A 809 9.68 -12.99 -5.80
N LEU A 810 9.41 -13.51 -4.62
CA LEU A 810 9.17 -14.94 -4.34
C LEU A 810 7.71 -15.13 -3.93
N HIS A 811 7.22 -16.36 -3.99
CA HIS A 811 5.82 -16.69 -3.69
C HIS A 811 5.35 -16.14 -2.33
N ASP A 812 6.19 -16.20 -1.30
CA ASP A 812 5.86 -15.79 0.07
C ASP A 812 6.20 -14.33 0.41
N LYS A 813 7.22 -13.74 -0.23
CA LYS A 813 7.77 -12.42 0.10
C LYS A 813 8.66 -11.85 -0.99
N MET A 814 8.86 -10.53 -0.96
CA MET A 814 9.94 -9.90 -1.71
C MET A 814 11.29 -10.20 -1.03
N LEU A 815 12.22 -10.77 -1.78
CA LEU A 815 13.60 -10.98 -1.36
C LEU A 815 14.41 -9.70 -1.59
N VAL A 816 14.92 -9.09 -0.51
CA VAL A 816 15.57 -7.77 -0.55
C VAL A 816 17.04 -7.82 -0.11
N ARG A 817 17.95 -7.11 -0.80
CA ARG A 817 19.33 -6.81 -0.33
C ARG A 817 19.75 -5.39 -0.74
N SER A 818 20.59 -4.74 0.06
CA SER A 818 21.24 -3.47 -0.29
C SER A 818 22.45 -3.68 -1.20
N TYR A 819 22.66 -2.73 -2.12
CA TYR A 819 23.82 -2.62 -3.00
C TYR A 819 24.19 -1.14 -3.16
N THR A 820 25.49 -0.82 -3.23
CA THR A 820 25.94 0.49 -3.72
C THR A 820 26.16 0.40 -5.23
N PRO A 821 25.56 1.28 -6.05
CA PRO A 821 25.88 1.38 -7.46
C PRO A 821 27.32 1.85 -7.71
N THR A 822 27.91 1.37 -8.81
CA THR A 822 29.21 1.80 -9.33
C THR A 822 29.08 2.93 -10.36
N ARG A 823 27.88 3.10 -10.93
CA ARG A 823 27.39 4.29 -11.64
C ARG A 823 25.94 4.56 -11.25
N PRO A 824 25.49 5.84 -11.20
CA PRO A 824 26.27 7.07 -11.40
C PRO A 824 27.26 7.36 -10.27
N ILE A 825 28.25 8.22 -10.54
CA ILE A 825 29.36 8.60 -9.61
C ILE A 825 29.24 10.07 -9.18
N LEU A 826 28.67 10.92 -10.05
CA LEU A 826 28.42 12.34 -9.84
C LEU A 826 26.90 12.57 -9.79
N PRO A 827 26.41 13.56 -9.01
CA PRO A 827 25.00 13.91 -8.97
C PRO A 827 24.52 14.48 -10.31
N ALA A 828 23.20 14.45 -10.53
CA ALA A 828 22.58 14.93 -11.75
C ALA A 828 22.82 16.45 -11.97
N PRO A 829 23.01 16.92 -13.22
CA PRO A 829 23.01 18.34 -13.55
C PRO A 829 21.69 19.03 -13.14
N GLN A 830 21.73 20.33 -12.88
CA GLN A 830 20.52 21.10 -12.54
C GLN A 830 19.47 21.08 -13.66
N ASP A 831 19.92 21.05 -14.91
CA ASP A 831 19.08 20.96 -16.12
C ASP A 831 18.87 19.50 -16.59
N ALA A 832 19.01 18.50 -15.71
CA ALA A 832 18.80 17.10 -16.07
C ALA A 832 17.38 16.86 -16.63
N PRO A 833 17.24 16.09 -17.72
CA PRO A 833 15.94 15.84 -18.35
C PRO A 833 15.06 15.01 -17.41
N SER A 834 13.74 15.20 -17.50
CA SER A 834 12.78 14.33 -16.82
C SER A 834 12.61 12.99 -17.55
N GLU A 835 12.57 13.03 -18.88
CA GLU A 835 12.38 11.84 -19.71
C GLU A 835 13.72 11.27 -20.20
N ILE A 836 13.84 9.95 -20.30
CA ILE A 836 15.05 9.29 -20.78
C ILE A 836 15.21 9.62 -22.27
N PRO A 837 16.36 10.12 -22.74
CA PRO A 837 16.54 10.49 -24.14
C PRO A 837 16.26 9.33 -25.10
N GLU A 838 15.49 9.59 -26.16
CA GLU A 838 15.27 8.58 -27.21
C GLU A 838 16.57 8.32 -28.01
N PRO A 839 16.74 7.10 -28.56
CA PRO A 839 17.82 6.80 -29.50
C PRO A 839 17.83 7.79 -30.66
N ARG A 840 19.02 8.24 -31.08
CA ARG A 840 19.15 9.09 -32.27
C ARG A 840 19.21 8.23 -33.51
N ASP A 841 18.42 8.59 -34.53
CA ASP A 841 18.44 7.99 -35.86
C ASP A 841 19.88 7.94 -36.41
N GLY A 842 20.47 6.74 -36.45
CA GLY A 842 21.86 6.52 -36.86
C GLY A 842 22.57 5.42 -36.07
N ASP A 843 22.18 5.19 -34.81
CA ASP A 843 22.64 4.05 -34.03
C ASP A 843 21.94 2.77 -34.55
N GLY A 844 22.72 1.87 -35.16
CA GLY A 844 22.20 0.64 -35.75
C GLY A 844 21.81 -0.43 -34.73
N ASP A 845 20.96 -1.35 -35.18
CA ASP A 845 20.24 -2.41 -34.43
C ASP A 845 21.17 -3.54 -33.88
N GLY A 846 22.26 -3.17 -33.18
CA GLY A 846 23.30 -4.12 -32.76
C GLY A 846 24.46 -3.63 -31.90
N ASP A 847 24.48 -2.40 -31.35
CA ASP A 847 25.55 -1.95 -30.41
C ASP A 847 25.05 -1.09 -29.24
N GLU A 848 23.85 -1.37 -28.69
CA GLU A 848 23.35 -0.64 -27.50
C GLU A 848 24.26 -0.81 -26.26
N GLY A 849 24.87 -1.99 -26.09
CA GLY A 849 25.73 -2.34 -24.94
C GLY A 849 27.10 -1.62 -24.89
N ASN A 850 27.35 -0.66 -25.79
CA ASN A 850 28.63 0.03 -25.92
C ASN A 850 28.50 1.57 -25.85
N ARG A 851 27.28 2.10 -25.63
CA ARG A 851 27.12 3.51 -25.25
C ARG A 851 27.85 3.75 -23.93
N LYS A 852 28.88 4.60 -23.95
CA LYS A 852 29.61 4.98 -22.73
C LYS A 852 28.76 5.91 -21.87
N HIS A 853 27.99 5.31 -20.97
CA HIS A 853 27.25 5.95 -19.91
C HIS A 853 28.10 6.97 -19.15
N GLY A 854 27.47 8.11 -18.83
CA GLY A 854 28.16 9.23 -18.20
C GLY A 854 28.61 8.91 -16.77
N PRO A 855 29.57 9.67 -16.21
CA PRO A 855 29.88 9.57 -14.79
C PRO A 855 28.78 10.20 -13.91
N ALA A 856 27.83 10.96 -14.48
CA ALA A 856 26.79 11.68 -13.76
C ALA A 856 25.41 11.03 -13.91
N ASP A 857 24.58 11.18 -12.87
CA ASP A 857 23.16 10.79 -12.85
C ASP A 857 22.34 11.62 -13.87
N GLY A 858 21.18 11.10 -14.30
CA GLY A 858 20.31 11.74 -15.29
C GLY A 858 20.35 11.14 -16.70
N ASP A 859 20.99 9.98 -16.91
CA ASP A 859 21.02 9.28 -18.21
C ASP A 859 19.97 8.14 -18.35
N GLY A 860 19.18 7.91 -17.30
CA GLY A 860 18.17 6.84 -17.24
C GLY A 860 18.71 5.46 -16.85
N THR A 861 19.96 5.33 -16.40
CA THR A 861 20.55 4.05 -15.99
C THR A 861 21.32 4.09 -14.67
N PHE A 862 21.57 2.91 -14.11
CA PHE A 862 22.56 2.70 -13.03
C PHE A 862 23.25 1.35 -13.18
N GLU A 863 24.44 1.22 -12.60
CA GLU A 863 25.29 0.02 -12.73
C GLU A 863 25.56 -0.60 -11.35
N LEU A 864 25.38 -1.92 -11.23
CA LEU A 864 25.76 -2.70 -10.05
C LEU A 864 26.87 -3.69 -10.39
N VAL A 865 27.97 -3.67 -9.63
CA VAL A 865 28.99 -4.74 -9.66
C VAL A 865 28.74 -5.69 -8.50
N VAL A 866 28.41 -6.95 -8.83
CA VAL A 866 27.94 -7.95 -7.85
C VAL A 866 28.75 -9.24 -7.96
N LYS A 867 29.30 -9.67 -6.81
CA LYS A 867 29.89 -10.99 -6.63
C LYS A 867 28.80 -12.04 -6.43
N THR A 868 28.84 -13.09 -7.24
CA THR A 868 27.89 -14.19 -7.28
C THR A 868 28.39 -15.32 -6.41
N TYR A 869 27.67 -15.61 -5.34
CA TYR A 869 28.00 -16.71 -4.44
C TYR A 869 27.31 -17.97 -4.95
N PHE A 870 27.93 -18.64 -5.94
CA PHE A 870 27.40 -19.87 -6.51
C PHE A 870 27.20 -20.97 -5.45
N PRO A 871 26.23 -21.88 -5.62
CA PRO A 871 26.06 -23.03 -4.73
C PRO A 871 27.25 -23.99 -4.82
N ASP A 872 27.63 -24.58 -3.68
CA ASP A 872 28.56 -25.73 -3.61
C ASP A 872 28.02 -26.76 -2.62
N ALA A 873 28.58 -27.98 -2.59
CA ALA A 873 28.07 -29.09 -1.76
C ALA A 873 27.92 -28.80 -0.24
N ARG A 874 28.44 -27.66 0.26
CA ARG A 874 28.32 -27.20 1.65
C ARG A 874 27.33 -26.03 1.84
N GLN A 875 26.90 -25.35 0.77
CA GLN A 875 26.11 -24.10 0.85
C GLN A 875 25.17 -23.87 -0.35
N PRO A 876 23.92 -23.39 -0.13
CA PRO A 876 22.93 -23.13 -1.18
C PRO A 876 23.16 -21.85 -2.02
N GLY A 877 24.28 -21.15 -1.81
CA GLY A 877 24.60 -19.90 -2.50
C GLY A 877 23.82 -18.65 -2.06
N GLY A 878 24.20 -17.52 -2.65
CA GLY A 878 23.58 -16.20 -2.44
C GLY A 878 22.30 -16.05 -3.26
N ALA A 879 21.16 -15.75 -2.63
CA ALA A 879 19.87 -15.80 -3.32
C ALA A 879 19.75 -14.71 -4.40
N ILE A 880 19.83 -13.42 -4.03
CA ILE A 880 19.74 -12.34 -5.04
C ILE A 880 20.88 -12.43 -6.06
N SER A 881 22.13 -12.72 -5.69
CA SER A 881 23.19 -12.72 -6.71
C SER A 881 23.10 -13.89 -7.71
N ASN A 882 22.58 -15.07 -7.34
CA ASN A 882 22.25 -16.11 -8.34
C ASN A 882 20.99 -15.79 -9.16
N ILE A 883 20.00 -15.07 -8.58
CA ILE A 883 18.85 -14.55 -9.34
C ILE A 883 19.31 -13.53 -10.37
N LEU A 884 20.09 -12.52 -9.97
CA LEU A 884 20.66 -11.51 -10.86
C LEU A 884 21.47 -12.15 -11.99
N HIS A 885 22.31 -13.15 -11.68
CA HIS A 885 23.10 -13.89 -12.67
C HIS A 885 22.25 -14.66 -13.69
N ASN A 886 21.06 -15.14 -13.31
CA ASN A 886 20.17 -15.94 -14.18
C ASN A 886 19.00 -15.16 -14.80
N LEU A 887 18.77 -13.90 -14.41
CA LEU A 887 17.74 -13.03 -14.99
C LEU A 887 17.96 -12.86 -16.52
N PRO A 888 16.93 -12.90 -17.38
CA PRO A 888 17.09 -12.57 -18.79
C PRO A 888 17.33 -11.06 -18.98
N ILE A 889 17.97 -10.67 -20.08
CA ILE A 889 17.95 -9.27 -20.54
C ILE A 889 16.50 -8.88 -20.85
N GLY A 890 16.11 -7.67 -20.44
CA GLY A 890 14.72 -7.21 -20.42
C GLY A 890 13.92 -7.64 -19.18
N GLY A 891 14.45 -8.54 -18.35
CA GLY A 891 13.84 -8.94 -17.07
C GLY A 891 13.88 -7.83 -16.02
N GLU A 892 12.87 -7.79 -15.14
CA GLU A 892 12.69 -6.74 -14.13
C GLU A 892 13.21 -7.15 -12.74
N VAL A 893 13.70 -6.16 -11.99
CA VAL A 893 13.87 -6.18 -10.53
C VAL A 893 13.23 -4.92 -9.93
N GLU A 894 12.97 -4.92 -8.63
CA GLU A 894 12.45 -3.75 -7.91
C GLU A 894 13.59 -2.94 -7.26
N ILE A 895 13.52 -1.62 -7.31
CA ILE A 895 14.43 -0.69 -6.59
C ILE A 895 13.67 0.12 -5.52
N ARG A 896 14.32 0.35 -4.37
CA ARG A 896 13.85 1.26 -3.31
C ARG A 896 15.01 2.01 -2.65
N GLY A 897 14.79 3.26 -2.26
CA GLY A 897 15.81 4.08 -1.60
C GLY A 897 15.55 5.59 -1.74
N PRO A 898 16.57 6.45 -1.56
CA PRO A 898 17.93 6.11 -1.11
C PRO A 898 17.94 5.55 0.32
N THR A 899 18.93 4.73 0.66
CA THR A 899 19.12 4.20 2.02
C THR A 899 20.56 4.31 2.50
N GLY A 900 20.78 4.24 3.82
CA GLY A 900 22.04 4.60 4.47
C GLY A 900 22.05 6.06 4.92
N GLU A 901 22.53 6.29 6.15
CA GLU A 901 22.50 7.60 6.82
C GLU A 901 23.72 8.49 6.52
N ILE A 902 24.69 7.96 5.78
CA ILE A 902 25.93 8.64 5.39
C ILE A 902 25.80 9.12 3.95
N THR A 903 25.90 10.42 3.73
CA THR A 903 25.98 11.04 2.39
C THR A 903 27.24 11.89 2.28
N TYR A 904 28.05 11.70 1.23
CA TYR A 904 29.21 12.55 0.96
C TYR A 904 28.92 13.61 -0.10
N GLU A 905 29.04 14.88 0.27
CA GLU A 905 28.74 16.03 -0.61
C GLU A 905 29.94 16.47 -1.47
N GLY A 906 31.16 16.21 -1.00
CA GLY A 906 32.41 16.69 -1.58
C GLY A 906 33.16 17.66 -0.67
N ASN A 907 34.48 17.79 -0.90
CA ASN A 907 35.40 18.65 -0.14
C ASN A 907 35.41 18.35 1.36
N GLY A 908 35.46 17.07 1.72
CA GLY A 908 35.48 16.58 3.09
C GLY A 908 34.15 16.69 3.85
N ARG A 909 33.08 17.22 3.25
CA ARG A 909 31.75 17.34 3.89
C ARG A 909 30.92 16.06 3.78
N PHE A 910 30.40 15.63 4.90
CA PHE A 910 29.46 14.54 5.04
C PHE A 910 28.19 15.03 5.75
N VAL A 911 27.05 14.46 5.39
CA VAL A 911 25.86 14.41 6.25
C VAL A 911 25.82 13.01 6.85
N ILE A 912 25.75 12.90 8.18
CA ILE A 912 25.68 11.64 8.93
C ILE A 912 24.57 11.80 9.97
N ASP A 913 23.57 10.91 9.97
CA ASP A 913 22.35 11.00 10.80
C ASP A 913 21.57 12.34 10.65
N GLY A 914 21.83 13.10 9.58
CA GLY A 914 21.30 14.44 9.36
C GLY A 914 22.16 15.57 9.96
N GLU A 915 23.29 15.27 10.59
CA GLU A 915 24.28 16.24 11.04
C GLU A 915 25.35 16.50 9.96
N GLU A 916 25.67 17.76 9.71
CA GLU A 916 26.84 18.14 8.89
C GLU A 916 28.14 17.89 9.67
N ARG A 917 29.08 17.14 9.08
CA ARG A 917 30.40 16.86 9.62
C ARG A 917 31.47 17.02 8.56
N VAL A 918 32.69 17.41 8.96
CA VAL A 918 33.80 17.70 8.03
C VAL A 918 35.05 16.91 8.41
N PHE A 919 35.57 16.12 7.48
CA PHE A 919 36.79 15.33 7.64
C PHE A 919 37.66 15.41 6.37
N ARG A 920 38.84 16.02 6.47
CA ARG A 920 39.81 16.08 5.36
C ARG A 920 40.58 14.78 5.14
N ARG A 921 40.69 13.93 6.15
CA ARG A 921 41.52 12.71 6.13
C ARG A 921 40.68 11.49 6.46
N VAL A 922 40.28 10.75 5.43
CA VAL A 922 39.33 9.65 5.55
C VAL A 922 40.05 8.31 5.44
N SER A 923 39.87 7.48 6.46
CA SER A 923 40.34 6.10 6.50
C SER A 923 39.18 5.16 6.15
N LEU A 924 39.42 4.17 5.29
CA LEU A 924 38.44 3.15 4.93
C LEU A 924 38.97 1.76 5.31
N VAL A 925 38.14 0.93 5.94
CA VAL A 925 38.44 -0.50 6.13
C VAL A 925 37.33 -1.32 5.49
N LEU A 926 37.66 -1.93 4.36
CA LEU A 926 36.74 -2.54 3.41
C LEU A 926 37.03 -4.04 3.34
N GLY A 927 35.99 -4.89 3.23
CA GLY A 927 36.15 -6.34 3.19
C GLY A 927 35.24 -7.02 2.17
N GLY A 928 35.83 -7.68 1.16
CA GLY A 928 35.09 -8.35 0.09
C GLY A 928 34.18 -7.39 -0.68
N SER A 929 32.90 -7.75 -0.82
CA SER A 929 31.89 -6.88 -1.45
C SER A 929 31.65 -5.56 -0.71
N GLY A 930 32.15 -5.41 0.53
CA GLY A 930 32.15 -4.14 1.27
C GLY A 930 33.04 -3.05 0.65
N VAL A 931 33.71 -3.30 -0.48
CA VAL A 931 34.47 -2.26 -1.20
C VAL A 931 33.59 -1.29 -2.01
N THR A 932 32.36 -1.66 -2.41
CA THR A 932 31.55 -0.80 -3.29
C THR A 932 31.09 0.55 -2.70
N PRO A 933 30.78 0.69 -1.38
CA PRO A 933 30.55 2.01 -0.77
C PRO A 933 31.81 2.88 -0.86
N GLY A 934 32.97 2.32 -0.49
CA GLY A 934 34.27 2.98 -0.58
C GLY A 934 34.65 3.36 -2.02
N TYR A 935 34.35 2.51 -3.00
CA TYR A 935 34.53 2.81 -4.42
C TYR A 935 33.72 4.04 -4.83
N SER A 936 32.43 4.12 -4.47
CA SER A 936 31.59 5.29 -4.81
C SER A 936 32.15 6.60 -4.26
N PHE A 937 32.65 6.57 -3.03
CA PHE A 937 33.29 7.70 -2.34
C PHE A 937 34.63 8.11 -2.99
N ILE A 938 35.51 7.14 -3.26
CA ILE A 938 36.80 7.37 -3.93
C ILE A 938 36.59 7.93 -5.34
N ALA A 939 35.70 7.31 -6.11
CA ALA A 939 35.39 7.72 -7.48
C ALA A 939 34.81 9.14 -7.51
N ARG A 940 33.95 9.50 -6.54
CA ARG A 940 33.42 10.86 -6.39
C ARG A 940 34.53 11.90 -6.16
N ILE A 941 35.50 11.63 -5.29
CA ILE A 941 36.64 12.54 -5.02
C ILE A 941 37.52 12.72 -6.25
N VAL A 942 37.83 11.63 -6.97
CA VAL A 942 38.71 11.69 -8.15
C VAL A 942 37.99 12.33 -9.34
N ALA A 943 36.73 11.98 -9.60
CA ALA A 943 35.99 12.45 -10.78
C ALA A 943 35.38 13.85 -10.65
N ALA A 944 35.20 14.40 -9.43
CA ALA A 944 34.61 15.73 -9.26
C ALA A 944 35.55 16.88 -9.67
N GLY A 945 36.86 16.71 -9.48
CA GLY A 945 37.88 17.75 -9.73
C GLY A 945 37.93 18.82 -8.62
N GLY A 946 39.10 19.01 -8.01
CA GLY A 946 39.32 20.03 -6.96
C GLY A 946 38.90 19.63 -5.54
N ASP A 947 38.53 18.37 -5.31
CA ASP A 947 38.27 17.84 -3.97
C ASP A 947 39.57 17.43 -3.28
N GLU A 948 40.03 18.21 -2.30
CA GLU A 948 41.31 18.02 -1.60
C GLU A 948 41.28 16.99 -0.46
N THR A 949 40.26 16.13 -0.39
CA THR A 949 40.15 15.09 0.63
C THR A 949 41.21 13.99 0.44
N GLU A 950 42.01 13.74 1.47
CA GLU A 950 42.95 12.61 1.48
C GLU A 950 42.25 11.32 1.94
N VAL A 951 42.59 10.19 1.31
CA VAL A 951 41.98 8.88 1.58
C VAL A 951 43.05 7.80 1.79
N ARG A 952 42.88 6.95 2.80
CA ARG A 952 43.67 5.71 2.99
C ARG A 952 42.74 4.52 3.12
N VAL A 953 43.06 3.43 2.43
CA VAL A 953 42.19 2.25 2.31
C VAL A 953 42.93 1.00 2.74
N VAL A 954 42.36 0.24 3.67
CA VAL A 954 42.70 -1.17 3.90
C VAL A 954 41.60 -2.00 3.24
N ASP A 955 41.95 -2.71 2.16
CA ASP A 955 41.04 -3.61 1.43
C ASP A 955 41.38 -5.07 1.75
N ALA A 956 40.45 -5.79 2.36
CA ALA A 956 40.66 -7.12 2.92
C ALA A 956 39.93 -8.21 2.13
N ASN A 957 40.70 -9.08 1.48
CA ASN A 957 40.19 -10.09 0.54
C ASN A 957 40.77 -11.49 0.79
N LYS A 958 40.27 -12.48 0.04
CA LYS A 958 40.77 -13.86 0.12
C LYS A 958 41.98 -14.03 -0.80
N ALA A 959 41.77 -14.05 -2.11
CA ALA A 959 42.81 -14.06 -3.13
C ALA A 959 42.73 -12.82 -4.04
N GLU A 960 43.69 -12.68 -4.95
CA GLU A 960 43.83 -11.54 -5.87
C GLU A 960 42.59 -11.33 -6.75
N ARG A 961 41.93 -12.41 -7.16
CA ARG A 961 40.67 -12.40 -7.94
C ARG A 961 39.43 -11.95 -7.17
N ASP A 962 39.53 -11.84 -5.84
CA ASP A 962 38.42 -11.39 -4.99
C ASP A 962 38.38 -9.87 -4.82
N ILE A 963 39.45 -9.16 -5.24
CA ILE A 963 39.54 -7.70 -5.22
C ILE A 963 38.67 -7.13 -6.35
N LEU A 964 37.45 -6.71 -6.02
CA LEU A 964 36.52 -6.10 -6.97
C LEU A 964 37.05 -4.72 -7.42
N LEU A 965 36.85 -4.37 -8.70
CA LEU A 965 37.20 -3.06 -9.28
C LEU A 965 38.67 -2.67 -9.11
N ARG A 966 39.57 -3.67 -9.07
CA ARG A 966 40.99 -3.46 -8.79
C ARG A 966 41.65 -2.52 -9.80
N ASP A 967 41.42 -2.71 -11.09
CA ASP A 967 42.11 -1.93 -12.13
C ASP A 967 41.66 -0.45 -12.13
N GLU A 968 40.38 -0.20 -11.81
CA GLU A 968 39.87 1.15 -11.55
C GLU A 968 40.44 1.76 -10.27
N LEU A 969 40.51 1.00 -9.16
CA LEU A 969 41.07 1.46 -7.87
C LEU A 969 42.59 1.75 -7.96
N ASP A 970 43.37 0.87 -8.58
CA ASP A 970 44.78 1.08 -8.91
C ASP A 970 44.92 2.28 -9.90
N GLY A 971 43.91 2.53 -10.74
CA GLY A 971 43.79 3.74 -11.58
C GLY A 971 43.66 5.02 -10.77
N PHE A 972 42.61 5.10 -9.95
CA PHE A 972 42.35 6.22 -9.05
C PHE A 972 43.53 6.52 -8.12
N ALA A 973 44.24 5.49 -7.64
CA ALA A 973 45.44 5.67 -6.82
C ALA A 973 46.53 6.44 -7.58
N ARG A 974 46.82 6.04 -8.83
CA ARG A 974 47.78 6.71 -9.73
C ARG A 974 47.34 8.14 -10.07
N GLU A 975 46.06 8.35 -10.33
CA GLU A 975 45.49 9.65 -10.75
C GLU A 975 45.31 10.64 -9.59
N SER A 976 45.23 10.16 -8.34
CA SER A 976 45.00 11.00 -7.15
C SER A 976 46.11 12.02 -6.86
N GLY A 977 47.32 11.84 -7.41
CA GLY A 977 48.49 12.64 -7.05
C GLY A 977 49.05 12.32 -5.65
N GLY A 978 48.69 11.17 -5.07
CA GLY A 978 49.09 10.75 -3.72
C GLY A 978 48.07 11.05 -2.61
N ARG A 979 46.95 11.73 -2.94
CA ARG A 979 45.83 11.90 -2.00
C ARG A 979 45.20 10.56 -1.60
N LEU A 980 45.16 9.58 -2.50
CA LEU A 980 44.65 8.23 -2.26
C LEU A 980 45.81 7.23 -2.09
N GLY A 981 45.76 6.42 -1.03
CA GLY A 981 46.62 5.25 -0.85
C GLY A 981 45.79 4.01 -0.54
N ILE A 982 46.07 2.89 -1.22
CA ILE A 982 45.34 1.62 -1.06
C ILE A 982 46.31 0.52 -0.62
N THR A 983 45.92 -0.22 0.42
CA THR A 983 46.66 -1.35 0.97
C THR A 983 45.77 -2.60 0.91
N HIS A 984 46.04 -3.45 -0.08
CA HIS A 984 45.36 -4.74 -0.21
C HIS A 984 45.97 -5.78 0.75
N VAL A 985 45.11 -6.49 1.48
CA VAL A 985 45.44 -7.52 2.47
C VAL A 985 44.77 -8.82 2.05
N LEU A 986 45.55 -9.86 1.77
CA LEU A 986 45.04 -11.15 1.31
C LEU A 986 45.30 -12.27 2.33
N SER A 987 44.24 -13.01 2.66
CA SER A 987 44.33 -14.15 3.58
C SER A 987 44.73 -15.46 2.91
N HIS A 988 44.49 -15.59 1.60
CA HIS A 988 44.82 -16.74 0.76
C HIS A 988 45.47 -16.29 -0.58
N PRO A 989 46.55 -15.49 -0.53
CA PRO A 989 47.21 -14.96 -1.73
C PRO A 989 47.95 -16.04 -2.51
N SER A 990 48.26 -15.77 -3.78
CA SER A 990 49.27 -16.53 -4.52
C SER A 990 50.69 -16.28 -4.00
N ASP A 991 51.64 -17.10 -4.48
CA ASP A 991 53.07 -16.89 -4.27
C ASP A 991 53.56 -15.58 -4.92
N GLU A 992 52.93 -15.14 -6.02
CA GLU A 992 53.29 -13.91 -6.75
C GLU A 992 52.84 -12.62 -6.05
N TRP A 993 51.97 -12.73 -5.03
CA TRP A 993 51.47 -11.56 -4.30
C TRP A 993 52.56 -10.80 -3.54
N LYS A 994 52.64 -9.50 -3.82
CA LYS A 994 53.61 -8.56 -3.23
C LYS A 994 53.00 -7.62 -2.17
N GLY A 995 51.68 -7.67 -1.97
CA GLY A 995 50.98 -6.94 -0.91
C GLY A 995 51.03 -7.67 0.43
N LEU A 996 50.20 -7.24 1.38
CA LEU A 996 50.16 -7.84 2.72
C LEU A 996 49.50 -9.23 2.69
N LYS A 997 50.05 -10.17 3.47
CA LYS A 997 49.58 -11.56 3.62
C LYS A 997 49.07 -11.78 5.04
N GLY A 998 47.83 -12.27 5.21
CA GLY A 998 47.21 -12.55 6.50
C GLY A 998 45.80 -11.97 6.64
N HIS A 999 45.43 -11.58 7.86
CA HIS A 999 44.18 -10.89 8.17
C HIS A 999 44.47 -9.45 8.62
N VAL A 1000 43.45 -8.59 8.61
CA VAL A 1000 43.56 -7.24 9.18
C VAL A 1000 43.72 -7.34 10.69
N ASP A 1001 44.77 -6.71 11.22
CA ASP A 1001 45.07 -6.61 12.64
C ASP A 1001 45.43 -5.16 13.04
N GLU A 1002 45.68 -4.95 14.33
CA GLU A 1002 46.07 -3.65 14.90
C GLU A 1002 47.29 -3.03 14.21
N LYS A 1003 48.26 -3.86 13.80
CA LYS A 1003 49.50 -3.42 13.16
C LYS A 1003 49.21 -2.93 11.73
N VAL A 1004 48.47 -3.71 10.94
CA VAL A 1004 48.07 -3.35 9.57
C VAL A 1004 47.28 -2.04 9.57
N LEU A 1005 46.37 -1.86 10.52
CA LEU A 1005 45.61 -0.62 10.68
C LEU A 1005 46.55 0.57 11.01
N LYS A 1006 47.47 0.41 11.96
CA LYS A 1006 48.41 1.46 12.39
C LYS A 1006 49.48 1.81 11.36
N GLU A 1007 49.84 0.91 10.46
CA GLU A 1007 50.78 1.16 9.36
C GLU A 1007 50.10 1.75 8.10
N SER A 1008 48.79 1.56 7.91
CA SER A 1008 48.09 1.90 6.66
C SER A 1008 47.14 3.10 6.74
N LEU A 1009 46.56 3.38 7.92
CA LEU A 1009 45.51 4.39 8.11
C LEU A 1009 46.03 5.70 8.71
N PHE A 1010 45.21 6.75 8.63
CA PHE A 1010 45.46 7.97 9.39
C PHE A 1010 45.30 7.76 10.90
N PRO A 1011 46.04 8.49 11.76
CA PRO A 1011 45.80 8.51 13.20
C PRO A 1011 44.53 9.30 13.57
N PRO A 1012 43.94 9.04 14.74
CA PRO A 1012 42.77 9.77 15.22
C PRO A 1012 43.07 11.26 15.46
N SER A 1013 42.17 12.11 14.98
CA SER A 1013 42.17 13.57 15.23
C SER A 1013 40.76 14.14 15.01
N GLY A 1014 40.54 15.40 15.38
CA GLY A 1014 39.28 16.12 15.08
C GLY A 1014 39.06 16.51 13.60
N ASP A 1015 39.86 15.94 12.69
CA ASP A 1015 39.82 16.16 11.22
C ASP A 1015 40.23 14.86 10.50
N SER A 1016 39.93 13.71 11.13
CA SER A 1016 40.05 12.39 10.54
C SER A 1016 38.94 11.46 11.04
N ALA A 1017 38.45 10.60 10.16
CA ALA A 1017 37.39 9.63 10.43
C ALA A 1017 37.69 8.27 9.78
N VAL A 1018 37.12 7.20 10.32
CA VAL A 1018 37.21 5.84 9.78
C VAL A 1018 35.81 5.35 9.38
N PHE A 1019 35.66 4.88 8.15
CA PHE A 1019 34.43 4.23 7.68
C PHE A 1019 34.68 2.73 7.43
N LEU A 1020 33.72 1.92 7.85
CA LEU A 1020 33.85 0.46 7.97
C LEU A 1020 32.79 -0.26 7.13
N CYS A 1021 33.19 -1.20 6.28
CA CYS A 1021 32.24 -2.13 5.64
C CYS A 1021 32.89 -3.50 5.41
N GLY A 1022 32.24 -4.59 5.83
CA GLY A 1022 32.75 -5.93 5.62
C GLY A 1022 32.16 -6.98 6.55
N PRO A 1023 32.71 -8.20 6.56
CA PRO A 1023 32.18 -9.31 7.36
C PRO A 1023 32.14 -8.96 8.87
N PRO A 1024 31.02 -9.21 9.59
CA PRO A 1024 30.90 -8.84 11.00
C PRO A 1024 32.01 -9.39 11.90
N THR A 1025 32.56 -10.57 11.58
CA THR A 1025 33.70 -11.15 12.31
C THR A 1025 34.99 -10.32 12.17
N MET A 1026 35.23 -9.69 11.03
CA MET A 1026 36.37 -8.78 10.82
C MET A 1026 36.16 -7.48 11.60
N ILE A 1027 34.99 -6.86 11.41
CA ILE A 1027 34.66 -5.56 12.01
C ILE A 1027 34.61 -5.64 13.54
N GLN A 1028 33.86 -6.59 14.10
CA GLN A 1028 33.61 -6.67 15.55
C GLN A 1028 34.75 -7.29 16.35
N LYS A 1029 35.57 -8.18 15.76
CA LYS A 1029 36.62 -8.91 16.52
C LYS A 1029 38.05 -8.43 16.28
N ALA A 1030 38.30 -7.64 15.23
CA ALA A 1030 39.63 -7.12 14.93
C ALA A 1030 39.63 -5.60 14.78
N VAL A 1031 38.78 -5.05 13.91
CA VAL A 1031 38.87 -3.63 13.52
C VAL A 1031 38.36 -2.68 14.60
N LEU A 1032 37.13 -2.84 15.09
CA LEU A 1032 36.57 -1.97 16.13
C LEU A 1032 37.40 -1.96 17.43
N PRO A 1033 37.84 -3.11 17.98
CA PRO A 1033 38.73 -3.12 19.15
C PRO A 1033 40.04 -2.35 18.89
N ALA A 1034 40.74 -2.63 17.77
CA ALA A 1034 42.02 -2.00 17.46
C ALA A 1034 41.92 -0.49 17.22
N LEU A 1035 40.83 0.00 16.63
CA LEU A 1035 40.58 1.43 16.47
C LEU A 1035 40.30 2.11 17.82
N LYS A 1036 39.48 1.47 18.67
CA LYS A 1036 39.13 1.97 20.00
C LYS A 1036 40.36 2.08 20.91
N ASP A 1037 41.20 1.05 20.92
CA ASP A 1037 42.47 1.03 21.66
C ASP A 1037 43.53 1.99 21.07
N TRP A 1038 43.35 2.47 19.83
CA TRP A 1038 44.16 3.52 19.21
C TRP A 1038 43.64 4.94 19.55
N GLY A 1039 42.43 5.08 20.11
CA GLY A 1039 41.83 6.36 20.51
C GLY A 1039 40.81 6.94 19.52
N TYR A 1040 40.22 6.11 18.67
CA TYR A 1040 39.03 6.45 17.89
C TYR A 1040 37.74 6.27 18.71
N GLU A 1041 36.70 7.06 18.40
CA GLU A 1041 35.40 7.03 19.08
C GLU A 1041 34.26 6.70 18.10
N GLU A 1042 33.51 5.63 18.41
CA GLU A 1042 32.24 5.27 17.78
C GLU A 1042 31.26 6.47 17.82
N ASP A 1043 30.42 6.59 16.80
CA ASP A 1043 29.42 7.66 16.58
C ASP A 1043 29.99 9.10 16.46
N LYS A 1044 31.30 9.31 16.63
CA LYS A 1044 31.99 10.60 16.44
C LYS A 1044 32.91 10.62 15.23
N ASN A 1045 33.82 9.65 15.13
CA ASN A 1045 34.79 9.53 14.05
C ASN A 1045 35.08 8.08 13.62
N VAL A 1046 34.22 7.12 14.02
CA VAL A 1046 34.11 5.80 13.41
C VAL A 1046 32.66 5.55 13.03
N PHE A 1047 32.43 5.12 11.79
CA PHE A 1047 31.10 4.88 11.22
C PHE A 1047 31.07 3.56 10.42
N GLY A 1048 29.90 2.93 10.36
CA GLY A 1048 29.63 1.83 9.44
C GLY A 1048 28.92 2.33 8.18
N PHE A 1049 29.23 1.74 7.02
CA PHE A 1049 28.37 1.81 5.83
C PHE A 1049 27.31 0.69 5.91
#